data_AF-A0A8B8NPR6-F1
#
_entry.id   AF-A0A8B8NPR6-F1
#
_cell.length_a   1.000
_cell.length_b   1.000
_cell.length_c   1.000
_cell.angle_alpha   90.00
_cell.angle_beta   90.00
_cell.angle_gamma   90.00
#
_symmetry.space_group_name_H-M   'P 1'
#
loop_
_entity.id
_entity.type
_entity.pdbx_description
1 polymer ?
#
loop_
_entity_poly.entity_id
_entity_poly.type
_entity_poly.pdbx_seq_one_letter_code
_entity_poly.pdbx_strand_id
1 'polypeptide(L)'
;MGGDGYTPLFETTRGRGTVVYRVFASTIFLGIWTIWAYRVSHVPSEPEHGPLWVWLGLLAAELWFGLYWVLTQACRWSLLYRRTFKDRLSHRYENDLPRVDIFVCTADPAIEPPMMVINTVLSVMAYDYPSKKMSIYLSDDAGSDITYYALLEASQFAKRWIPFCRKFTVEPRSPAAYFRSPSSDQLCANRENEELLAIKKLYDDMKNRIETAYELGRISEDVRSKHKEFSQWVSYTSRRDHDTFLEILVDRTTCKAVDAEGNALPTLVYMAREKRPQYFHNFKAGAMNALMRVSSAISNGRIILNVDCDMYSNNSESIRDALCFFMDEEKGDEIAYVQFPQSFENVTKNDLYSSSLTVISEVEFHGLDGQGGVLYIGSGCFHRRDTLCGKKISREVRTIWSKNGGIDQNGGTYKPEELKKLASCSYEENTEWGRKMGLKYGVPVEDVITGLSIQYRGWRSVYFNPERNAFLGVAPTTLLQSLVQHKRWSEGDFQILLSRYSPAWHGVGKISPGLMMGYLPYCLWAPNCLPTLYYTIIPSLCLLKGISLFPEVTSPWFIPFGYVIFGKYAYSLAEHLWSGGTVLGWWNDQRMWLYKRTSSYLFAITDTVVKLLGFSETAFVITSKVAEEGVARRYDQETMEFGAASPMFTILTALALLNLACFLGTALKGVVSGGAGFSGSMSLQVILCAVLTVINVPVYHGILRKDEGKMPISTTMDSHAPGFMLTVVLGLFLSLHAVSGIRFMIDREECFAHDVQYEGDTVHVSFVVIKSDASWQYSQDGVDLVVKGPSGDQIQDFHDKISEKFEFVAHHKGVHRFCFTNKSPYHETVDFDVHVGHFAFYDQHAKDEHFNPLLEQIGKLEEALYNIQFEQHWLEAQTERQAIVNDAMSRRAVHKAFFESAALIGASVLQVYLLRRLFERKLGISRV
;
A
#
# COMPACT_ATOMS: atom_id res chain seq x y z
N MET A 1 -53.99 9.97 22.98
CA MET A 1 -53.51 9.32 24.22
C MET A 1 -52.65 8.14 23.79
N GLY A 2 -51.35 8.05 24.01
CA GLY A 2 -50.34 8.88 24.66
C GLY A 2 -49.00 8.17 24.46
N GLY A 3 -47.91 8.93 24.36
CA GLY A 3 -46.55 8.42 24.26
C GLY A 3 -45.65 9.59 23.93
N ASP A 4 -45.07 10.22 24.95
CA ASP A 4 -44.10 11.30 24.82
C ASP A 4 -42.97 10.82 23.88
N GLY A 5 -42.99 11.36 22.66
CA GLY A 5 -42.52 10.66 21.47
C GLY A 5 -41.04 10.86 21.18
N TYR A 6 -40.29 9.77 21.09
CA TYR A 6 -38.90 9.76 20.60
C TYR A 6 -38.83 10.44 19.22
N THR A 7 -38.08 11.54 19.15
CA THR A 7 -37.69 12.18 17.88
C THR A 7 -36.20 11.94 17.65
N PRO A 8 -35.77 11.31 16.55
CA PRO A 8 -34.35 11.02 16.32
C PRO A 8 -33.54 12.30 16.06
N LEU A 9 -32.28 12.32 16.51
CA LEU A 9 -31.33 13.41 16.21
C LEU A 9 -30.68 13.28 14.83
N PHE A 10 -30.76 12.09 14.22
CA PHE A 10 -30.29 11.87 12.86
C PHE A 10 -31.17 10.85 12.12
N GLU A 11 -31.20 10.97 10.80
CA GLU A 11 -31.85 10.00 9.91
C GLU A 11 -30.79 9.22 9.13
N THR A 12 -31.11 7.98 8.78
CA THR A 12 -30.26 7.12 7.94
C THR A 12 -31.05 6.67 6.73
N THR A 13 -30.59 7.06 5.55
CA THR A 13 -31.19 6.72 4.27
C THR A 13 -30.28 5.77 3.50
N ARG A 14 -30.85 4.74 2.86
CA ARG A 14 -30.10 3.85 1.97
C ARG A 14 -29.87 4.53 0.62
N GLY A 15 -28.69 4.30 0.04
CA GLY A 15 -28.37 4.78 -1.30
C GLY A 15 -29.35 4.27 -2.35
N ARG A 16 -29.60 5.08 -3.38
CA ARG A 16 -30.41 4.68 -4.54
C ARG A 16 -29.58 3.80 -5.48
N GLY A 17 -30.24 2.97 -6.29
CA GLY A 17 -29.56 2.17 -7.30
C GLY A 17 -28.82 0.92 -6.80
N THR A 18 -28.86 0.60 -5.50
CA THR A 18 -28.15 -0.56 -4.94
C THR A 18 -28.54 -1.89 -5.59
N VAL A 19 -29.82 -2.07 -5.96
CA VAL A 19 -30.27 -3.29 -6.66
C VAL A 19 -29.65 -3.38 -8.04
N VAL A 20 -29.61 -2.27 -8.79
CA VAL A 20 -29.00 -2.20 -10.12
C VAL A 20 -27.51 -2.51 -10.04
N TYR A 21 -26.81 -1.91 -9.06
CA TYR A 21 -25.40 -2.20 -8.82
C TYR A 21 -25.15 -3.68 -8.49
N ARG A 22 -25.98 -4.29 -7.63
CA ARG A 22 -25.83 -5.71 -7.30
C ARG A 22 -26.00 -6.62 -8.51
N VAL A 23 -26.99 -6.34 -9.36
CA VAL A 23 -27.17 -7.09 -10.63
C VAL A 23 -25.95 -6.92 -11.51
N PHE A 24 -25.50 -5.68 -11.72
CA PHE A 24 -24.29 -5.38 -12.47
C PHE A 24 -23.06 -6.13 -11.91
N ALA A 25 -22.80 -6.03 -10.61
CA ALA A 25 -21.71 -6.72 -9.94
C ALA A 25 -21.81 -8.24 -10.12
N SER A 26 -23.00 -8.84 -10.01
CA SER A 26 -23.21 -10.27 -10.26
C SER A 26 -22.86 -10.67 -11.71
N THR A 27 -23.20 -9.84 -12.70
CA THR A 27 -22.82 -10.10 -14.09
C THR A 27 -21.31 -9.98 -14.34
N ILE A 28 -20.65 -8.99 -13.70
CA ILE A 28 -19.19 -8.84 -13.77
C ILE A 28 -18.50 -10.04 -13.11
N PHE A 29 -19.00 -10.49 -11.97
CA PHE A 29 -18.49 -11.67 -11.29
C PHE A 29 -18.60 -12.93 -12.16
N LEU A 30 -19.73 -13.12 -12.86
CA LEU A 30 -19.89 -14.21 -13.83
C LEU A 30 -18.87 -14.09 -14.98
N GLY A 31 -18.61 -12.88 -15.47
CA GLY A 31 -17.56 -12.62 -16.46
C GLY A 31 -16.17 -13.01 -15.96
N ILE A 32 -15.80 -12.59 -14.74
CA ILE A 32 -14.52 -12.94 -14.09
C ILE A 32 -14.41 -14.47 -13.93
N TRP A 33 -15.47 -15.12 -13.47
CA TRP A 33 -15.50 -16.58 -13.31
C TRP A 33 -15.30 -17.30 -14.65
N THR A 34 -15.91 -16.78 -15.73
CA THR A 34 -15.75 -17.34 -17.08
C THR A 34 -14.33 -17.13 -17.62
N ILE A 35 -13.67 -16.01 -17.29
CA ILE A 35 -12.26 -15.77 -17.60
C ILE A 35 -11.38 -16.82 -16.88
N TRP A 36 -11.64 -17.11 -15.61
CA TRP A 36 -10.92 -18.17 -14.90
C TRP A 36 -11.16 -19.56 -15.50
N ALA A 37 -12.39 -19.86 -15.89
CA ALA A 37 -12.72 -21.10 -16.59
C ALA A 37 -11.95 -21.23 -17.91
N TYR A 38 -11.83 -20.14 -18.68
CA TYR A 38 -11.00 -20.09 -19.89
C TYR A 38 -9.53 -20.44 -19.58
N ARG A 39 -8.94 -19.79 -18.57
CA ARG A 39 -7.54 -20.03 -18.19
C ARG A 39 -7.25 -21.47 -17.80
N VAL A 40 -8.17 -22.12 -17.09
CA VAL A 40 -8.00 -23.51 -16.65
C VAL A 40 -8.25 -24.51 -17.78
N SER A 41 -9.16 -24.19 -18.71
CA SER A 41 -9.50 -25.09 -19.82
C SER A 41 -8.55 -25.01 -21.02
N HIS A 42 -7.87 -23.87 -21.21
CA HIS A 42 -6.99 -23.62 -22.36
C HIS A 42 -5.52 -23.55 -21.96
N VAL A 43 -5.09 -24.40 -21.03
CA VAL A 43 -3.68 -24.49 -20.64
C VAL A 43 -2.85 -24.97 -21.84
N PRO A 44 -1.79 -24.24 -22.25
CA PRO A 44 -0.95 -24.64 -23.37
C PRO A 44 -0.35 -26.03 -23.10
N SER A 45 -0.63 -26.98 -23.99
CA SER A 45 -0.16 -28.37 -23.89
C SER A 45 1.19 -28.59 -24.59
N GLU A 46 1.59 -27.68 -25.48
CA GLU A 46 2.83 -27.75 -26.24
C GLU A 46 3.69 -26.49 -26.04
N PRO A 47 5.03 -26.64 -25.95
CA PRO A 47 5.96 -25.53 -25.73
C PRO A 47 5.94 -24.47 -26.85
N GLU A 48 5.47 -24.79 -28.06
CA GLU A 48 5.34 -23.85 -29.18
C GLU A 48 4.29 -22.75 -28.96
N HIS A 49 3.32 -22.97 -28.05
CA HIS A 49 2.24 -22.02 -27.76
C HIS A 49 2.54 -21.07 -26.58
N GLY A 50 3.79 -21.10 -26.08
CA GLY A 50 4.30 -20.24 -25.02
C GLY A 50 4.60 -20.98 -23.71
N PRO A 51 5.45 -20.41 -22.82
CA PRO A 51 5.88 -21.09 -21.61
C PRO A 51 4.71 -21.29 -20.64
N LEU A 52 4.49 -22.52 -20.17
CA LEU A 52 3.47 -22.86 -19.16
C LEU A 52 3.51 -21.92 -17.94
N TRP A 53 4.70 -21.54 -17.49
CA TRP A 53 4.90 -20.62 -16.37
C TRP A 53 4.33 -19.22 -16.59
N VAL A 54 4.34 -18.73 -17.84
CA VAL A 54 3.73 -17.44 -18.19
C VAL A 54 2.21 -17.53 -18.06
N TRP A 55 1.62 -18.63 -18.51
CA TRP A 55 0.18 -18.86 -18.41
C TRP A 55 -0.28 -19.00 -16.94
N LEU A 56 0.46 -19.78 -16.15
CA LEU A 56 0.19 -19.97 -14.73
C LEU A 56 0.33 -18.67 -13.93
N GLY A 57 1.34 -17.86 -14.22
CA GLY A 57 1.50 -16.56 -13.56
C GLY A 57 0.37 -15.58 -13.90
N LEU A 58 -0.12 -15.60 -15.15
CA LEU A 58 -1.27 -14.79 -15.55
C LEU A 58 -2.56 -15.24 -14.85
N LEU A 59 -2.79 -16.55 -14.76
CA LEU A 59 -3.89 -17.12 -13.98
C LEU A 59 -3.80 -16.71 -12.50
N ALA A 60 -2.62 -16.80 -11.89
CA ALA A 60 -2.41 -16.39 -10.50
C ALA A 60 -2.72 -14.90 -10.27
N ALA A 61 -2.28 -14.04 -11.19
CA ALA A 61 -2.58 -12.61 -11.15
C ALA A 61 -4.09 -12.32 -11.31
N GLU A 62 -4.78 -13.03 -12.22
CA GLU A 62 -6.23 -12.90 -12.42
C GLU A 62 -7.06 -13.43 -11.24
N LEU A 63 -6.63 -14.52 -10.62
CA LEU A 63 -7.25 -15.04 -9.39
C LEU A 63 -7.10 -14.01 -8.26
N TRP A 64 -5.92 -13.43 -8.12
CA TRP A 64 -5.67 -12.38 -7.14
C TRP A 64 -6.56 -11.16 -7.38
N PHE A 65 -6.61 -10.64 -8.62
CA PHE A 65 -7.43 -9.47 -8.94
C PHE A 65 -8.91 -9.73 -8.74
N GLY A 66 -9.41 -10.93 -9.08
CA GLY A 66 -10.81 -11.26 -8.81
C GLY A 66 -11.11 -11.42 -7.32
N LEU A 67 -10.19 -12.00 -6.53
CA LEU A 67 -10.32 -12.01 -5.06
C LEU A 67 -10.37 -10.58 -4.50
N TYR A 68 -9.44 -9.73 -4.93
CA TYR A 68 -9.41 -8.32 -4.51
C TYR A 68 -10.69 -7.59 -4.90
N TRP A 69 -11.19 -7.80 -6.12
CA TRP A 69 -12.44 -7.24 -6.61
C TRP A 69 -13.66 -7.72 -5.80
N VAL A 70 -13.70 -8.98 -5.37
CA VAL A 70 -14.76 -9.50 -4.49
C VAL A 70 -14.75 -8.78 -3.14
N LEU A 71 -13.58 -8.55 -2.57
CA LEU A 71 -13.44 -7.85 -1.29
C LEU A 71 -13.95 -6.40 -1.39
N THR A 72 -13.66 -5.69 -2.48
CA THR A 72 -14.13 -4.30 -2.67
C THR A 72 -15.64 -4.17 -2.81
N GLN A 73 -16.36 -5.27 -3.09
CA GLN A 73 -17.83 -5.24 -3.19
C GLN A 73 -18.51 -4.90 -1.86
N ALA A 74 -17.87 -5.22 -0.72
CA ALA A 74 -18.41 -4.89 0.60
C ALA A 74 -18.69 -3.39 0.76
N CYS A 75 -17.81 -2.55 0.21
CA CYS A 75 -17.89 -1.09 0.23
C CYS A 75 -18.95 -0.50 -0.73
N ARG A 76 -19.59 -1.31 -1.58
CA ARG A 76 -20.63 -0.86 -2.52
C ARG A 76 -21.95 -1.61 -2.35
N TRP A 77 -21.96 -2.63 -1.48
CA TRP A 77 -23.12 -3.50 -1.29
C TRP A 77 -24.30 -2.83 -0.57
N SER A 78 -24.03 -1.89 0.34
CA SER A 78 -25.03 -1.20 1.15
C SER A 78 -24.58 0.22 1.51
N LEU A 79 -24.77 1.16 0.60
CA LEU A 79 -24.46 2.58 0.85
C LEU A 79 -25.46 3.18 1.86
N LEU A 80 -24.95 3.79 2.93
CA LEU A 80 -25.74 4.55 3.90
C LEU A 80 -25.36 6.04 3.85
N TYR A 81 -26.38 6.88 3.78
CA TYR A 81 -26.27 8.33 3.91
C TYR A 81 -26.96 8.77 5.20
N ARG A 82 -26.36 9.72 5.90
CA ARG A 82 -26.86 10.20 7.20
C ARG A 82 -27.16 11.69 7.13
N ARG A 83 -28.21 12.10 7.81
CA ARG A 83 -28.61 13.50 7.95
C ARG A 83 -28.80 13.82 9.42
N THR A 84 -28.23 14.92 9.89
CA THR A 84 -28.31 15.40 11.27
C THR A 84 -29.41 16.46 11.42
N PHE A 85 -30.00 16.56 12.61
CA PHE A 85 -31.03 17.55 12.97
C PHE A 85 -30.56 18.39 14.16
N LYS A 86 -29.73 19.40 13.88
CA LYS A 86 -29.11 20.29 14.88
C LYS A 86 -30.13 21.13 15.65
N ASP A 87 -31.25 21.46 15.03
CA ASP A 87 -32.41 22.12 15.65
C ASP A 87 -32.97 21.29 16.81
N ARG A 88 -33.12 19.97 16.61
CA ARG A 88 -33.60 19.03 17.63
C ARG A 88 -32.57 18.80 18.73
N LEU A 89 -31.28 18.81 18.39
CA LEU A 89 -30.20 18.74 19.37
C LEU A 89 -30.26 19.97 20.30
N SER A 90 -30.34 21.16 19.70
CA SER A 90 -30.36 22.43 20.44
C SER A 90 -31.61 22.53 21.32
N HIS A 91 -32.79 22.19 20.78
CA HIS A 91 -34.04 22.19 21.55
C HIS A 91 -33.99 21.28 22.79
N ARG A 92 -33.30 20.13 22.70
CA ARG A 92 -33.24 19.16 23.81
C ARG A 92 -32.08 19.36 24.78
N TYR A 93 -30.92 19.78 24.27
CA TYR A 93 -29.66 19.67 25.02
C TYR A 93 -28.83 20.96 25.07
N GLU A 94 -29.30 22.12 24.62
CA GLU A 94 -28.47 23.35 24.57
C GLU A 94 -27.75 23.64 25.90
N ASN A 95 -28.46 23.48 27.03
CA ASN A 95 -27.89 23.69 28.36
C ASN A 95 -26.99 22.52 28.82
N ASP A 96 -27.23 21.32 28.30
CA ASP A 96 -26.60 20.05 28.73
C ASP A 96 -25.60 19.49 27.71
N LEU A 97 -25.17 20.31 26.73
CA LEU A 97 -24.12 19.97 25.78
C LEU A 97 -22.82 19.51 26.51
N PRO A 98 -22.11 18.46 26.05
CA PRO A 98 -20.93 17.96 26.74
C PRO A 98 -19.69 18.84 26.49
N ARG A 99 -18.65 18.66 27.32
CA ARG A 99 -17.33 19.23 27.04
C ARG A 99 -16.64 18.53 25.88
N VAL A 100 -15.95 19.33 25.06
CA VAL A 100 -15.20 18.89 23.87
C VAL A 100 -13.75 19.35 24.01
N ASP A 101 -12.83 18.40 23.91
CA ASP A 101 -11.40 18.66 23.80
C ASP A 101 -10.97 18.53 22.33
N ILE A 102 -10.26 19.54 21.82
CA ILE A 102 -9.81 19.58 20.44
C ILE A 102 -8.29 19.49 20.43
N PHE A 103 -7.75 18.46 19.78
CA PHE A 103 -6.33 18.20 19.69
C PHE A 103 -5.83 18.56 18.30
N VAL A 104 -4.87 19.48 18.25
CA VAL A 104 -4.10 19.86 17.06
C VAL A 104 -2.68 19.36 17.27
N CYS A 105 -2.15 18.55 16.37
CA CYS A 105 -0.77 18.05 16.44
C CYS A 105 0.07 18.67 15.33
N THR A 106 1.25 19.18 15.68
CA THR A 106 2.27 19.62 14.73
C THR A 106 3.59 18.92 15.01
N ALA A 107 4.33 18.61 13.95
CA ALA A 107 5.58 17.88 14.00
C ALA A 107 6.80 18.79 14.14
N ASP A 108 6.96 19.76 13.25
CA ASP A 108 8.14 20.62 13.15
C ASP A 108 7.83 21.90 12.35
N PRO A 109 8.24 23.09 12.82
CA PRO A 109 7.93 24.36 12.16
C PRO A 109 8.56 24.52 10.77
N ALA A 110 9.62 23.79 10.43
CA ALA A 110 10.23 23.82 9.10
C ALA A 110 9.42 23.04 8.05
N ILE A 111 8.70 22.01 8.50
CA ILE A 111 7.85 21.16 7.65
C ILE A 111 6.42 21.71 7.59
N GLU A 112 5.93 22.18 8.74
CA GLU A 112 4.58 22.67 9.00
C GLU A 112 4.69 24.10 9.55
N PRO A 113 4.64 25.13 8.68
CA PRO A 113 4.92 26.50 9.10
C PRO A 113 4.01 26.98 10.24
N PRO A 114 4.53 27.72 11.23
CA PRO A 114 3.76 28.17 12.38
C PRO A 114 2.46 28.90 12.00
N MET A 115 2.48 29.70 10.92
CA MET A 115 1.29 30.40 10.45
C MET A 115 0.18 29.44 9.97
N MET A 116 0.53 28.31 9.35
CA MET A 116 -0.43 27.27 8.97
C MET A 116 -1.09 26.67 10.23
N VAL A 117 -0.26 26.30 11.21
CA VAL A 117 -0.70 25.74 12.49
C VAL A 117 -1.67 26.69 13.21
N ILE A 118 -1.33 27.98 13.26
CA ILE A 118 -2.14 29.00 13.94
C ILE A 118 -3.47 29.26 13.25
N ASN A 119 -3.53 29.24 11.92
CA ASN A 119 -4.81 29.35 11.21
C ASN A 119 -5.75 28.19 11.57
N THR A 120 -5.21 26.98 11.68
CA THR A 120 -5.98 25.81 12.13
C THR A 120 -6.45 25.99 13.57
N VAL A 121 -5.57 26.40 14.50
CA VAL A 121 -5.95 26.67 15.90
C VAL A 121 -7.05 27.74 15.99
N LEU A 122 -6.90 28.88 15.30
CA LEU A 122 -7.90 29.95 15.28
C LEU A 122 -9.23 29.47 14.71
N SER A 123 -9.21 28.61 13.69
CA SER A 123 -10.43 28.05 13.09
C SER A 123 -11.21 27.18 14.07
N VAL A 124 -10.52 26.31 14.84
CA VAL A 124 -11.18 25.41 15.81
C VAL A 124 -11.53 26.12 17.12
N MET A 125 -10.88 27.23 17.46
CA MET A 125 -11.33 28.07 18.57
C MET A 125 -12.65 28.82 18.26
N ALA A 126 -12.99 28.98 16.99
CA ALA A 126 -14.14 29.73 16.51
C ALA A 126 -15.34 28.84 16.09
N TYR A 127 -15.43 27.60 16.58
CA TYR A 127 -16.63 26.77 16.42
C TYR A 127 -17.88 27.43 17.01
N ASP A 128 -19.04 27.15 16.42
CA ASP A 128 -20.34 27.58 16.95
C ASP A 128 -20.79 26.65 18.10
N TYR A 129 -20.10 26.81 19.22
CA TYR A 129 -20.28 26.02 20.43
C TYR A 129 -19.96 26.86 21.68
N PRO A 130 -20.56 26.56 22.85
CA PRO A 130 -20.27 27.32 24.06
C PRO A 130 -18.78 27.30 24.43
N SER A 131 -18.11 28.48 24.44
CA SER A 131 -16.67 28.59 24.71
C SER A 131 -16.23 27.86 25.99
N LYS A 132 -17.04 27.95 27.05
CA LYS A 132 -16.75 27.36 28.37
C LYS A 132 -16.71 25.83 28.36
N LYS A 133 -17.25 25.21 27.29
CA LYS A 133 -17.31 23.76 27.07
C LYS A 133 -16.26 23.29 26.05
N MET A 134 -15.46 24.19 25.46
CA MET A 134 -14.38 23.83 24.55
C MET A 134 -13.00 24.06 25.17
N SER A 135 -12.09 23.13 24.93
CA SER A 135 -10.67 23.27 25.25
C SER A 135 -9.83 22.84 24.06
N ILE A 136 -8.92 23.70 23.63
CA ILE A 136 -8.04 23.48 22.47
C ILE A 136 -6.63 23.20 22.99
N TYR A 137 -6.03 22.15 22.48
CA TYR A 137 -4.68 21.72 22.81
C TYR A 137 -3.83 21.66 21.54
N LEU A 138 -2.76 22.45 21.50
CA LEU A 138 -1.72 22.32 20.50
C LEU A 138 -0.59 21.48 21.07
N SER A 139 -0.35 20.31 20.46
CA SER A 139 0.84 19.50 20.73
C SER A 139 1.91 19.79 19.68
N ASP A 140 3.06 20.28 20.12
CA ASP A 140 4.26 20.49 19.30
C ASP A 140 5.27 19.38 19.59
N ASP A 141 5.52 18.52 18.59
CA ASP A 141 6.47 17.42 18.74
C ASP A 141 7.94 17.90 18.64
N ALA A 142 8.23 19.05 18.04
CA ALA A 142 9.59 19.62 18.00
C ALA A 142 9.93 20.42 19.27
N GLY A 143 8.92 20.91 19.98
CA GLY A 143 9.09 21.76 21.16
C GLY A 143 9.68 23.14 20.80
N SER A 144 9.23 23.74 19.70
CA SER A 144 9.77 25.00 19.19
C SER A 144 9.22 26.21 19.96
N ASP A 145 10.12 27.12 20.35
CA ASP A 145 9.76 28.41 20.93
C ASP A 145 9.04 29.31 19.92
N ILE A 146 9.36 29.20 18.62
CA ILE A 146 8.68 29.92 17.53
C ILE A 146 7.21 29.47 17.39
N THR A 147 6.94 28.16 17.46
CA THR A 147 5.56 27.64 17.44
C THR A 147 4.77 28.15 18.65
N TYR A 148 5.39 28.14 19.84
CA TYR A 148 4.77 28.71 21.04
C TYR A 148 4.51 30.22 20.91
N TYR A 149 5.47 30.98 20.37
CA TYR A 149 5.30 32.41 20.10
C TYR A 149 4.18 32.69 19.12
N ALA A 150 4.07 31.90 18.04
CA ALA A 150 2.98 31.99 17.10
C ALA A 150 1.63 31.77 17.80
N LEU A 151 1.54 30.80 18.72
CA LEU A 151 0.34 30.54 19.51
C LEU A 151 0.01 31.67 20.48
N LEU A 152 1.04 32.29 21.07
CA LEU A 152 0.89 33.46 21.92
C LEU A 152 0.29 34.64 21.15
N GLU A 153 0.81 34.95 19.96
CA GLU A 153 0.26 35.98 19.07
C GLU A 153 -1.17 35.64 18.62
N ALA A 154 -1.42 34.38 18.27
CA ALA A 154 -2.76 33.88 17.94
C ALA A 154 -3.76 34.10 19.08
N SER A 155 -3.36 33.84 20.33
CA SER A 155 -4.23 34.00 21.50
C SER A 155 -4.68 35.45 21.71
N GLN A 156 -3.85 36.41 21.31
CA GLN A 156 -4.17 37.84 21.37
C GLN A 156 -5.15 38.21 20.25
N PHE A 157 -4.90 37.75 19.02
CA PHE A 157 -5.78 37.97 17.88
C PHE A 157 -7.16 37.30 18.07
N ALA A 158 -7.20 36.12 18.68
CA ALA A 158 -8.42 35.36 18.97
C ALA A 158 -9.47 36.18 19.75
N LYS A 159 -9.03 37.12 20.63
CA LYS A 159 -9.92 38.03 21.38
C LYS A 159 -10.76 38.95 20.50
N ARG A 160 -10.36 39.14 19.24
CA ARG A 160 -11.08 39.96 18.25
C ARG A 160 -11.69 39.09 17.15
N TRP A 161 -10.98 38.04 16.73
CA TRP A 161 -11.44 37.12 15.69
C TRP A 161 -12.68 36.31 16.08
N ILE A 162 -12.75 35.78 17.30
CA ILE A 162 -13.85 34.91 17.72
C ILE A 162 -15.18 35.68 17.83
N PRO A 163 -15.25 36.87 18.46
CA PRO A 163 -16.45 37.70 18.43
C PRO A 163 -16.89 38.06 17.01
N PHE A 164 -15.93 38.47 16.16
CA PHE A 164 -16.17 38.78 14.76
C PHE A 164 -16.80 37.58 14.01
N CYS A 165 -16.24 36.38 14.20
CA CYS A 165 -16.76 35.14 13.64
C CYS A 165 -18.23 34.89 14.04
N ARG A 166 -18.57 35.10 15.31
CA ARG A 166 -19.93 34.89 15.82
C ARG A 166 -20.90 35.93 15.27
N LYS A 167 -20.53 37.21 15.36
CA LYS A 167 -21.35 38.35 14.94
C LYS A 167 -21.72 38.31 13.47
N PHE A 168 -20.79 37.89 12.61
CA PHE A 168 -20.98 37.87 11.16
C PHE A 168 -21.15 36.45 10.57
N THR A 169 -21.28 35.42 11.41
CA THR A 169 -21.43 34.02 10.99
C THR A 169 -20.40 33.61 9.93
N VAL A 170 -19.14 33.99 10.17
CA VAL A 170 -18.02 33.82 9.22
C VAL A 170 -17.79 32.35 8.86
N GLU A 171 -17.76 32.01 7.58
CA GLU A 171 -17.27 30.71 7.10
C GLU A 171 -16.41 30.88 5.84
N PRO A 172 -15.26 30.16 5.71
CA PRO A 172 -14.64 29.25 6.68
C PRO A 172 -14.13 29.97 7.94
N ARG A 173 -13.88 29.23 9.04
CA ARG A 173 -13.40 29.81 10.31
C ARG A 173 -11.91 30.11 10.33
N SER A 174 -11.15 29.58 9.37
CA SER A 174 -9.73 29.90 9.17
C SER A 174 -9.59 31.32 8.62
N PRO A 175 -8.86 32.24 9.29
CA PRO A 175 -8.72 33.60 8.81
C PRO A 175 -7.95 33.66 7.49
N ALA A 176 -6.89 32.85 7.31
CA ALA A 176 -6.20 32.74 6.02
C ALA A 176 -7.14 32.38 4.86
N ALA A 177 -8.00 31.36 5.07
CA ALA A 177 -8.93 30.92 4.04
C ALA A 177 -10.03 31.96 3.79
N TYR A 178 -10.55 32.57 4.86
CA TYR A 178 -11.58 33.61 4.77
C TYR A 178 -11.09 34.85 4.00
N PHE A 179 -9.90 35.37 4.33
CA PHE A 179 -9.35 36.56 3.67
C PHE A 179 -8.82 36.32 2.25
N ARG A 180 -8.66 35.06 1.84
CA ARG A 180 -8.36 34.68 0.45
C ARG A 180 -9.62 34.56 -0.42
N SER A 181 -10.80 34.43 0.20
CA SER A 181 -12.06 34.21 -0.53
C SER A 181 -12.49 35.45 -1.33
N PRO A 182 -13.00 35.30 -2.57
CA PRO A 182 -13.55 36.40 -3.37
C PRO A 182 -14.71 37.13 -2.68
N SER A 183 -15.46 36.45 -1.79
CA SER A 183 -16.53 37.06 -1.00
C SER A 183 -16.01 38.07 0.03
N SER A 184 -14.81 37.84 0.57
CA SER A 184 -14.14 38.79 1.46
C SER A 184 -13.70 40.04 0.69
N ASP A 185 -13.22 39.87 -0.54
CA ASP A 185 -12.83 40.99 -1.41
C ASP A 185 -14.05 41.83 -1.83
N GLN A 186 -15.19 41.21 -2.12
CA GLN A 186 -16.45 41.94 -2.37
C GLN A 186 -16.96 42.69 -1.13
N LEU A 187 -16.88 42.08 0.05
CA LEU A 187 -17.23 42.73 1.33
C LEU A 187 -16.25 43.84 1.71
N CYS A 188 -14.98 43.76 1.31
CA CYS A 188 -13.98 44.82 1.47
C CYS A 188 -14.14 45.95 0.43
N ALA A 189 -14.62 45.64 -0.78
CA ALA A 189 -14.85 46.62 -1.85
C ALA A 189 -16.06 47.52 -1.57
N ASN A 190 -17.09 46.97 -0.91
CA ASN A 190 -18.16 47.78 -0.32
C ASN A 190 -17.60 48.46 0.94
N ARG A 191 -17.23 49.75 0.83
CA ARG A 191 -16.59 50.59 1.86
C ARG A 191 -17.34 50.74 3.21
N GLU A 192 -18.32 49.90 3.50
CA GLU A 192 -19.22 50.01 4.66
C GLU A 192 -18.82 49.10 5.85
N ASN A 193 -17.75 48.31 5.77
CA ASN A 193 -17.31 47.43 6.87
C ASN A 193 -15.92 47.78 7.41
N GLU A 194 -15.81 48.93 8.10
CA GLU A 194 -14.60 49.35 8.82
C GLU A 194 -14.07 48.25 9.78
N GLU A 195 -14.97 47.47 10.38
CA GLU A 195 -14.63 46.37 11.30
C GLU A 195 -13.90 45.23 10.57
N LEU A 196 -14.32 44.86 9.35
CA LEU A 196 -13.64 43.83 8.56
C LEU A 196 -12.21 44.26 8.18
N LEU A 197 -12.04 45.51 7.75
CA LEU A 197 -10.72 46.06 7.42
C LEU A 197 -9.80 46.12 8.65
N ALA A 198 -10.35 46.50 9.80
CA ALA A 198 -9.59 46.51 11.06
C ALA A 198 -9.14 45.10 11.45
N ILE A 199 -10.02 44.09 11.34
CA ILE A 199 -9.67 42.69 11.65
C ILE A 199 -8.65 42.15 10.64
N LYS A 200 -8.80 42.43 9.35
CA LYS A 200 -7.83 42.02 8.31
C LYS A 200 -6.45 42.62 8.60
N LYS A 201 -6.39 43.91 8.94
CA LYS A 201 -5.14 44.56 9.34
C LYS A 201 -4.51 43.89 10.57
N LEU A 202 -5.29 43.58 11.60
CA LEU A 202 -4.79 42.88 12.79
C LEU A 202 -4.26 41.48 12.46
N TYR A 203 -4.91 40.78 11.52
CA TYR A 203 -4.45 39.49 11.02
C TYR A 203 -3.12 39.62 10.28
N ASP A 204 -3.01 40.58 9.37
CA ASP A 204 -1.78 40.84 8.61
C ASP A 204 -0.62 41.26 9.55
N ASP A 205 -0.88 42.10 10.55
CA ASP A 205 0.09 42.51 11.57
C ASP A 205 0.57 41.32 12.43
N MET A 206 -0.34 40.39 12.78
CA MET A 206 0.01 39.15 13.47
C MET A 206 0.85 38.24 12.55
N LYS A 207 0.40 38.02 11.32
CA LYS A 207 1.07 37.18 10.32
C LYS A 207 2.51 37.66 10.08
N ASN A 208 2.70 38.95 9.82
CA ASN A 208 4.01 39.54 9.58
C ASN A 208 4.95 39.33 10.77
N ARG A 209 4.47 39.47 12.01
CA ARG A 209 5.28 39.24 13.22
C ARG A 209 5.71 37.78 13.38
N ILE A 210 4.82 36.84 13.07
CA ILE A 210 5.12 35.39 13.11
C ILE A 210 6.10 35.01 12.01
N GLU A 211 5.85 35.43 10.76
CA GLU A 211 6.71 35.15 9.62
C GLU A 211 8.10 35.76 9.79
N THR A 212 8.21 37.00 10.29
CA THR A 212 9.50 37.63 10.59
C THR A 212 10.28 36.84 11.64
N ALA A 213 9.63 36.38 12.72
CA ALA A 213 10.31 35.58 13.75
C ALA A 213 10.75 34.21 13.22
N TYR A 214 9.94 33.59 12.35
CA TYR A 214 10.26 32.33 11.69
C TYR A 214 11.44 32.46 10.72
N GLU A 215 11.44 33.47 9.84
CA GLU A 215 12.52 33.75 8.89
C GLU A 215 13.84 34.08 9.58
N LEU A 216 13.79 34.82 10.70
CA LEU A 216 14.96 35.12 11.51
C LEU A 216 15.43 33.93 12.36
N GLY A 217 14.61 32.88 12.48
CA GLY A 217 14.87 31.72 13.35
C GLY A 217 14.99 32.06 14.84
N ARG A 218 14.48 33.22 15.26
CA ARG A 218 14.57 33.71 16.65
C ARG A 218 13.46 34.71 16.97
N ILE A 219 13.10 34.76 18.24
CA ILE A 219 12.18 35.74 18.81
C ILE A 219 12.97 36.94 19.33
N SER A 220 12.41 38.16 19.26
CA SER A 220 13.07 39.36 19.79
C SER A 220 13.24 39.28 21.32
N GLU A 221 14.38 39.78 21.82
CA GLU A 221 14.69 39.80 23.26
C GLU A 221 13.67 40.62 24.07
N ASP A 222 13.06 41.65 23.45
CA ASP A 222 11.97 42.42 24.05
C ASP A 222 10.73 41.58 24.34
N VAL A 223 10.41 40.61 23.48
CA VAL A 223 9.28 39.69 23.70
C VAL A 223 9.66 38.65 24.74
N ARG A 224 10.86 38.06 24.67
CA ARG A 224 11.33 37.06 25.63
C ARG A 224 11.38 37.62 27.07
N SER A 225 11.80 38.86 27.24
CA SER A 225 11.86 39.51 28.55
C SER A 225 10.49 39.86 29.14
N LYS A 226 9.48 40.12 28.29
CA LYS A 226 8.10 40.40 28.70
C LYS A 226 7.33 39.16 29.14
N HIS A 227 7.72 37.98 28.66
CA HIS A 227 7.00 36.72 28.84
C HIS A 227 7.88 35.72 29.57
N LYS A 228 7.63 35.52 30.87
CA LYS A 228 8.44 34.65 31.74
C LYS A 228 8.38 33.17 31.30
N GLU A 229 7.34 32.79 30.58
CA GLU A 229 7.07 31.44 30.08
C GLU A 229 8.19 30.92 29.16
N PHE A 230 8.86 31.81 28.42
CA PHE A 230 10.00 31.46 27.54
C PHE A 230 11.25 30.98 28.29
N SER A 231 11.31 31.19 29.62
CA SER A 231 12.40 30.66 30.46
C SER A 231 12.48 29.13 30.44
N GLN A 232 11.39 28.44 30.07
CA GLN A 232 11.38 26.99 29.94
C GLN A 232 12.28 26.49 28.81
N TRP A 233 12.48 27.28 27.75
CA TRP A 233 13.33 26.90 26.63
C TRP A 233 14.83 27.04 26.93
N VAL A 234 15.20 27.52 28.12
CA VAL A 234 16.61 27.55 28.55
C VAL A 234 17.17 26.13 28.71
N SER A 235 16.33 25.14 29.06
CA SER A 235 16.75 23.72 29.15
C SER A 235 16.66 22.97 27.82
N TYR A 236 16.22 23.62 26.74
CA TYR A 236 16.10 22.98 25.43
C TYR A 236 17.49 22.66 24.86
N THR A 237 17.75 21.38 24.60
CA THR A 237 19.00 20.93 23.99
C THR A 237 18.81 20.61 22.52
N SER A 238 17.80 19.81 22.18
CA SER A 238 17.45 19.49 20.80
C SER A 238 16.01 19.00 20.69
N ARG A 239 15.47 18.88 19.48
CA ARG A 239 14.15 18.29 19.19
C ARG A 239 13.97 16.83 19.66
N ARG A 240 15.06 16.15 20.03
CA ARG A 240 15.06 14.77 20.55
C ARG A 240 15.43 14.70 22.04
N ASP A 241 15.81 15.84 22.64
CA ASP A 241 16.22 15.94 24.04
C ASP A 241 15.81 17.29 24.61
N HIS A 242 14.66 17.32 25.27
CA HIS A 242 14.11 18.49 25.95
C HIS A 242 13.10 18.08 27.02
N ASP A 243 12.92 18.95 28.01
CA ASP A 243 11.92 18.78 29.06
C ASP A 243 10.48 18.91 28.52
N THR A 244 9.50 18.61 29.37
CA THR A 244 8.10 18.96 29.06
C THR A 244 7.89 20.47 29.13
N PHE A 245 7.41 21.05 28.04
CA PHE A 245 6.89 22.42 28.01
C PHE A 245 5.37 22.36 28.01
N LEU A 246 4.73 22.99 29.00
CA LEU A 246 3.28 22.98 29.12
C LEU A 246 2.83 24.33 29.62
N GLU A 247 2.01 25.01 28.83
CA GLU A 247 1.52 26.36 29.12
C GLU A 247 0.04 26.49 28.80
N ILE A 248 -0.70 27.15 29.69
CA ILE A 248 -2.13 27.43 29.50
C ILE A 248 -2.28 28.92 29.20
N LEU A 249 -2.38 29.25 27.90
CA LEU A 249 -2.42 30.63 27.42
C LEU A 249 -3.77 31.29 27.71
N VAL A 250 -4.85 30.51 27.64
CA VAL A 250 -6.20 30.95 27.99
C VAL A 250 -6.77 29.96 28.97
N ASP A 251 -6.94 30.39 30.21
CA ASP A 251 -7.52 29.58 31.28
C ASP A 251 -8.94 30.08 31.62
N ARG A 252 -9.95 29.31 31.22
CA ARG A 252 -11.37 29.60 31.47
C ARG A 252 -11.73 29.79 32.95
N THR A 253 -10.91 29.33 33.89
CA THR A 253 -11.12 29.52 35.33
C THR A 253 -10.71 30.92 35.80
N THR A 254 -9.95 31.66 34.99
CA THR A 254 -9.47 33.00 35.31
C THR A 254 -10.38 34.08 34.75
N CYS A 255 -10.52 35.20 35.46
CA CYS A 255 -11.30 36.37 35.01
C CYS A 255 -10.70 37.06 33.77
N LYS A 256 -9.49 36.68 33.34
CA LYS A 256 -8.78 37.27 32.19
C LYS A 256 -9.04 36.54 30.87
N ALA A 257 -9.70 35.38 30.89
CA ALA A 257 -10.02 34.58 29.71
C ALA A 257 -11.31 35.07 29.02
N VAL A 258 -11.37 36.37 28.74
CA VAL A 258 -12.47 37.00 28.01
C VAL A 258 -11.99 37.63 26.71
N ASP A 259 -12.87 37.65 25.73
CA ASP A 259 -12.69 38.37 24.48
C ASP A 259 -12.91 39.88 24.67
N ALA A 260 -12.79 40.63 23.59
CA ALA A 260 -12.93 42.08 23.64
C ALA A 260 -14.34 42.58 23.97
N GLU A 261 -15.35 41.72 23.90
CA GLU A 261 -16.74 42.00 24.25
C GLU A 261 -17.08 41.53 25.68
N GLY A 262 -16.11 40.93 26.38
CA GLY A 262 -16.28 40.39 27.73
C GLY A 262 -16.85 38.97 27.78
N ASN A 263 -17.03 38.29 26.65
CA ASN A 263 -17.48 36.91 26.62
C ASN A 263 -16.31 35.94 26.86
N ALA A 264 -16.59 34.79 27.46
CA ALA A 264 -15.55 33.80 27.75
C ALA A 264 -14.91 33.24 26.48
N LEU A 265 -13.60 33.08 26.50
CA LEU A 265 -12.82 32.36 25.47
C LEU A 265 -12.65 30.89 25.85
N PRO A 266 -12.49 30.00 24.85
CA PRO A 266 -12.21 28.59 25.11
C PRO A 266 -10.81 28.43 25.71
N THR A 267 -10.61 27.39 26.52
CA THR A 267 -9.29 27.10 27.09
C THR A 267 -8.29 26.81 25.97
N LEU A 268 -7.08 27.37 26.04
CA LEU A 268 -6.01 27.17 25.06
C LEU A 268 -4.75 26.70 25.76
N VAL A 269 -4.27 25.51 25.38
CA VAL A 269 -3.11 24.85 26.00
C VAL A 269 -2.06 24.55 24.94
N TYR A 270 -0.82 24.93 25.22
CA TYR A 270 0.36 24.49 24.51
C TYR A 270 1.01 23.33 25.26
N MET A 271 1.44 22.31 24.52
CA MET A 271 2.19 21.19 25.07
C MET A 271 3.29 20.73 24.12
N ALA A 272 4.52 20.66 24.61
CA ALA A 272 5.57 19.81 24.06
C ALA A 272 5.91 18.77 25.13
N ARG A 273 5.70 17.50 24.81
CA ARG A 273 6.00 16.38 25.71
C ARG A 273 7.50 16.22 25.92
N GLU A 274 7.90 15.63 27.04
CA GLU A 274 9.32 15.33 27.26
C GLU A 274 9.84 14.37 26.19
N LYS A 275 11.04 14.64 25.70
CA LYS A 275 11.76 13.75 24.79
C LYS A 275 13.16 13.51 25.32
N ARG A 276 13.57 12.25 25.26
CA ARG A 276 14.92 11.79 25.61
C ARG A 276 15.40 10.79 24.56
N PRO A 277 16.69 10.79 24.19
CA PRO A 277 17.22 9.90 23.15
C PRO A 277 17.01 8.40 23.42
N GLN A 278 16.89 7.99 24.68
CA GLN A 278 16.71 6.59 25.07
C GLN A 278 15.27 6.08 24.86
N TYR A 279 14.31 6.99 24.63
CA TYR A 279 12.89 6.68 24.58
C TYR A 279 12.34 6.85 23.17
N PHE A 280 11.75 5.79 22.61
CA PHE A 280 11.02 5.90 21.35
C PHE A 280 9.71 6.64 21.58
N HIS A 281 9.51 7.75 20.86
CA HIS A 281 8.42 8.69 21.12
C HIS A 281 7.11 8.35 20.38
N ASN A 282 7.08 7.40 19.45
CA ASN A 282 5.84 6.98 18.75
C ASN A 282 5.11 8.10 17.99
N PHE A 283 5.84 9.12 17.49
CA PHE A 283 5.31 10.20 16.64
C PHE A 283 3.95 10.75 17.10
N LYS A 284 2.97 10.90 16.19
CA LYS A 284 1.63 11.43 16.45
C LYS A 284 0.84 10.60 17.47
N ALA A 285 0.94 9.26 17.43
CA ALA A 285 0.28 8.37 18.38
C ALA A 285 0.64 8.73 19.83
N GLY A 286 1.93 8.90 20.11
CA GLY A 286 2.41 9.26 21.45
C GLY A 286 2.06 10.70 21.84
N ALA A 287 2.04 11.63 20.87
CA ALA A 287 1.61 13.02 21.11
C ALA A 287 0.14 13.08 21.54
N MET A 288 -0.74 12.38 20.81
CA MET A 288 -2.16 12.26 21.16
C MET A 288 -2.38 11.56 22.50
N ASN A 289 -1.61 10.52 22.81
CA ASN A 289 -1.71 9.82 24.10
C ASN A 289 -1.29 10.72 25.27
N ALA A 290 -0.23 11.52 25.12
CA ALA A 290 0.15 12.52 26.12
C ALA A 290 -0.94 13.59 26.30
N LEU A 291 -1.49 14.12 25.20
CA LEU A 291 -2.61 15.06 25.22
C LEU A 291 -3.84 14.49 25.93
N MET A 292 -4.18 13.22 25.69
CA MET A 292 -5.29 12.56 26.36
C MET A 292 -5.12 12.53 27.89
N ARG A 293 -3.90 12.29 28.38
CA ARG A 293 -3.60 12.30 29.81
C ARG A 293 -3.67 13.71 30.39
N VAL A 294 -3.00 14.67 29.76
CA VAL A 294 -2.98 16.08 30.22
C VAL A 294 -4.39 16.68 30.21
N SER A 295 -5.16 16.50 29.13
CA SER A 295 -6.53 16.98 29.03
C SER A 295 -7.47 16.36 30.08
N SER A 296 -7.23 15.11 30.50
CA SER A 296 -8.04 14.48 31.56
C SER A 296 -7.92 15.19 32.91
N ALA A 297 -6.80 15.87 33.17
CA ALA A 297 -6.60 16.66 34.37
C ALA A 297 -7.12 18.10 34.25
N ILE A 298 -7.06 18.70 33.04
CA ILE A 298 -7.42 20.10 32.82
C ILE A 298 -8.92 20.29 32.57
N SER A 299 -9.47 19.63 31.55
CA SER A 299 -10.83 19.87 31.05
C SER A 299 -11.74 18.66 31.20
N ASN A 300 -11.16 17.46 31.11
CA ASN A 300 -11.79 16.15 31.10
C ASN A 300 -12.98 16.06 30.12
N GLY A 301 -12.80 16.56 28.89
CA GLY A 301 -13.85 16.57 27.87
C GLY A 301 -14.33 15.17 27.50
N ARG A 302 -15.66 14.96 27.42
CA ARG A 302 -16.22 13.64 27.08
C ARG A 302 -16.01 13.27 25.61
N ILE A 303 -15.97 14.28 24.76
CA ILE A 303 -15.71 14.15 23.32
C ILE A 303 -14.32 14.71 23.04
N ILE A 304 -13.57 14.02 22.19
CA ILE A 304 -12.26 14.44 21.71
C ILE A 304 -12.37 14.59 20.19
N LEU A 305 -12.06 15.76 19.66
CA LEU A 305 -11.82 15.99 18.24
C LEU A 305 -10.31 15.95 17.99
N ASN A 306 -9.85 15.14 17.05
CA ASN A 306 -8.48 15.21 16.56
C ASN A 306 -8.46 15.82 15.15
N VAL A 307 -7.53 16.76 14.94
CA VAL A 307 -7.27 17.39 13.66
C VAL A 307 -5.76 17.53 13.44
N ASP A 308 -5.33 17.37 12.20
CA ASP A 308 -3.98 17.70 11.79
C ASP A 308 -3.81 19.23 11.68
N CYS A 309 -2.57 19.71 11.85
CA CYS A 309 -2.27 21.14 11.82
C CYS A 309 -2.52 21.80 10.45
N ASP A 310 -2.61 21.01 9.38
CA ASP A 310 -2.95 21.44 8.03
C ASP A 310 -4.45 21.31 7.71
N MET A 311 -5.30 20.93 8.69
CA MET A 311 -6.74 20.70 8.52
C MET A 311 -7.58 21.67 9.36
N TYR A 312 -8.10 22.73 8.73
CA TYR A 312 -8.91 23.75 9.40
C TYR A 312 -10.42 23.47 9.34
N SER A 313 -11.16 24.10 10.24
CA SER A 313 -12.63 24.03 10.26
C SER A 313 -13.25 24.89 9.15
N ASN A 314 -13.90 24.23 8.18
CA ASN A 314 -14.67 24.90 7.12
C ASN A 314 -16.16 25.02 7.47
N ASN A 315 -16.71 24.13 8.30
CA ASN A 315 -18.07 24.21 8.82
C ASN A 315 -18.05 24.33 10.33
N SER A 316 -18.61 25.42 10.84
CA SER A 316 -18.59 25.76 12.26
C SER A 316 -19.57 25.00 13.13
N GLU A 317 -20.47 24.23 12.53
CA GLU A 317 -21.46 23.41 13.23
C GLU A 317 -21.04 21.94 13.33
N SER A 318 -19.85 21.57 12.86
CA SER A 318 -19.38 20.17 12.80
C SER A 318 -19.39 19.47 14.16
N ILE A 319 -19.16 20.20 15.26
CA ILE A 319 -19.31 19.67 16.63
C ILE A 319 -20.76 19.24 16.89
N ARG A 320 -21.73 20.11 16.56
CA ARG A 320 -23.16 19.83 16.74
C ARG A 320 -23.62 18.67 15.87
N ASP A 321 -23.10 18.57 14.64
CA ASP A 321 -23.36 17.42 13.77
C ASP A 321 -22.86 16.11 14.38
N ALA A 322 -21.63 16.07 14.90
CA ALA A 322 -21.11 14.89 15.60
C ALA A 322 -21.95 14.52 16.84
N LEU A 323 -22.39 15.52 17.60
CA LEU A 323 -23.22 15.31 18.80
C LEU A 323 -24.62 14.77 18.48
N CYS A 324 -25.18 15.07 17.30
CA CYS A 324 -26.43 14.43 16.87
C CYS A 324 -26.32 12.90 16.86
N PHE A 325 -25.14 12.36 16.54
CA PHE A 325 -24.89 10.92 16.62
C PHE A 325 -24.65 10.46 18.05
N PHE A 326 -23.79 11.13 18.81
CA PHE A 326 -23.43 10.68 20.17
C PHE A 326 -24.57 10.80 21.19
N MET A 327 -25.45 11.78 21.03
CA MET A 327 -26.51 12.10 21.99
C MET A 327 -27.87 11.55 21.57
N ASP A 328 -27.95 10.78 20.48
CA ASP A 328 -29.22 10.13 20.12
C ASP A 328 -29.59 9.06 21.16
N GLU A 329 -30.81 9.14 21.68
CA GLU A 329 -31.28 8.33 22.82
C GLU A 329 -31.34 6.82 22.52
N GLU A 330 -31.54 6.41 21.25
CA GLU A 330 -31.62 5.00 20.88
C GLU A 330 -30.29 4.45 20.37
N LYS A 331 -29.60 5.24 19.54
CA LYS A 331 -28.42 4.75 18.77
C LYS A 331 -27.10 5.34 19.23
N GLY A 332 -27.10 6.39 20.03
CA GLY A 332 -25.88 7.09 20.39
C GLY A 332 -24.90 6.21 21.16
N ASP A 333 -25.41 5.43 22.11
CA ASP A 333 -24.62 4.61 23.05
C ASP A 333 -23.69 3.57 22.41
N GLU A 334 -23.92 3.17 21.16
CA GLU A 334 -23.06 2.22 20.44
C GLU A 334 -21.98 2.89 19.57
N ILE A 335 -22.05 4.20 19.37
CA ILE A 335 -21.17 4.95 18.47
C ILE A 335 -19.93 5.40 19.21
N ALA A 336 -18.77 4.85 18.85
CA ALA A 336 -17.50 5.23 19.45
C ALA A 336 -16.92 6.52 18.85
N TYR A 337 -17.00 6.65 17.54
CA TYR A 337 -16.47 7.80 16.82
C TYR A 337 -17.26 8.14 15.56
N VAL A 338 -17.20 9.41 15.17
CA VAL A 338 -17.81 9.97 13.96
C VAL A 338 -16.68 10.51 13.10
N GLN A 339 -16.43 9.87 11.97
CA GLN A 339 -15.40 10.23 11.01
C GLN A 339 -16.02 11.11 9.90
N PHE A 340 -15.41 12.27 9.66
CA PHE A 340 -15.72 13.13 8.53
C PHE A 340 -14.76 12.87 7.35
N PRO A 341 -15.14 13.21 6.11
CA PRO A 341 -14.19 13.21 5.00
C PRO A 341 -12.99 14.13 5.26
N GLN A 342 -11.82 13.72 4.78
CA GLN A 342 -10.68 14.61 4.62
C GLN A 342 -10.74 15.24 3.23
N SER A 343 -11.14 16.50 3.19
CA SER A 343 -11.22 17.28 1.95
C SER A 343 -10.07 18.27 1.89
N PHE A 344 -9.69 18.70 0.69
CA PHE A 344 -8.52 19.55 0.48
C PHE A 344 -8.87 20.79 -0.34
N GLU A 345 -8.32 21.95 0.03
CA GLU A 345 -8.64 23.23 -0.63
C GLU A 345 -7.85 23.48 -1.92
N ASN A 346 -6.65 22.90 -2.02
CA ASN A 346 -5.72 23.14 -3.13
C ASN A 346 -5.81 22.09 -4.24
N VAL A 347 -6.90 21.32 -4.34
CA VAL A 347 -7.04 20.31 -5.41
C VAL A 347 -7.30 21.01 -6.74
N THR A 348 -6.53 20.66 -7.77
CA THR A 348 -6.74 21.19 -9.12
C THR A 348 -8.04 20.66 -9.73
N LYS A 349 -8.53 21.32 -10.79
CA LYS A 349 -9.80 20.96 -11.46
C LYS A 349 -9.92 19.48 -11.83
N ASN A 350 -8.82 18.85 -12.27
CA ASN A 350 -8.78 17.45 -12.68
C ASN A 350 -7.92 16.60 -11.75
N ASP A 351 -7.71 17.05 -10.50
CA ASP A 351 -6.98 16.35 -9.43
C ASP A 351 -5.76 15.57 -9.93
N LEU A 352 -4.72 16.30 -10.36
CA LEU A 352 -3.57 15.77 -11.09
C LEU A 352 -2.95 14.51 -10.45
N TYR A 353 -2.89 14.47 -9.11
CA TYR A 353 -2.32 13.37 -8.32
C TYR A 353 -3.36 12.49 -7.63
N SER A 354 -4.65 12.69 -7.92
CA SER A 354 -5.76 11.94 -7.33
C SER A 354 -5.72 11.98 -5.79
N SER A 355 -5.43 13.15 -5.24
CA SER A 355 -5.24 13.39 -3.81
C SER A 355 -6.57 13.48 -3.05
N SER A 356 -7.66 13.84 -3.73
CA SER A 356 -8.99 13.97 -3.12
C SER A 356 -9.58 12.64 -2.64
N LEU A 357 -9.13 11.52 -3.24
CA LEU A 357 -9.68 10.18 -3.00
C LEU A 357 -11.22 10.16 -3.10
N THR A 358 -11.77 10.95 -4.03
CA THR A 358 -13.20 11.26 -4.14
C THR A 358 -14.13 10.03 -4.11
N VAL A 359 -13.79 8.94 -4.80
CA VAL A 359 -14.62 7.70 -4.79
C VAL A 359 -14.60 7.03 -3.41
N ILE A 360 -13.49 7.11 -2.67
CA ILE A 360 -13.40 6.55 -1.32
C ILE A 360 -14.33 7.31 -0.37
N SER A 361 -14.32 8.64 -0.41
CA SER A 361 -15.20 9.47 0.43
C SER A 361 -16.67 9.35 0.04
N GLU A 362 -16.99 9.51 -1.25
CA GLU A 362 -18.38 9.60 -1.73
C GLU A 362 -19.08 8.24 -1.87
N VAL A 363 -18.33 7.14 -1.91
CA VAL A 363 -18.89 5.79 -2.12
C VAL A 363 -18.40 4.81 -1.06
N GLU A 364 -17.09 4.57 -0.97
CA GLU A 364 -16.60 3.43 -0.18
C GLU A 364 -16.87 3.57 1.31
N PHE A 365 -16.66 4.76 1.87
CA PHE A 365 -16.92 5.04 3.28
C PHE A 365 -18.40 5.01 3.63
N HIS A 366 -19.27 5.45 2.71
CA HIS A 366 -20.73 5.27 2.84
C HIS A 366 -21.13 3.79 2.84
N GLY A 367 -20.45 2.94 2.08
CA GLY A 367 -20.70 1.50 2.09
C GLY A 367 -20.17 0.80 3.34
N LEU A 368 -18.98 1.17 3.81
CA LEU A 368 -18.42 0.67 5.07
C LEU A 368 -19.28 1.03 6.28
N ASP A 369 -19.82 2.26 6.31
CA ASP A 369 -20.79 2.69 7.32
C ASP A 369 -22.02 1.76 7.33
N GLY A 370 -22.43 1.26 6.16
CA GLY A 370 -23.46 0.22 6.02
C GLY A 370 -23.09 -1.18 6.51
N GLN A 371 -21.81 -1.48 6.70
CA GLN A 371 -21.33 -2.79 7.17
C GLN A 371 -20.98 -2.83 8.66
N GLY A 372 -21.11 -1.70 9.38
CA GLY A 372 -20.81 -1.63 10.81
C GLY A 372 -19.92 -0.46 11.21
N GLY A 373 -19.48 0.34 10.25
CA GLY A 373 -18.75 1.58 10.48
C GLY A 373 -17.51 1.74 9.60
N VAL A 374 -17.04 2.96 9.45
CA VAL A 374 -15.82 3.32 8.68
C VAL A 374 -14.56 3.22 9.54
N LEU A 375 -13.39 3.18 8.91
CA LEU A 375 -12.08 3.27 9.57
C LEU A 375 -11.87 4.66 10.20
N TYR A 376 -11.04 4.72 11.24
CA TYR A 376 -10.48 5.99 11.72
C TYR A 376 -9.28 6.35 10.85
N ILE A 377 -9.32 7.52 10.18
CA ILE A 377 -8.32 7.93 9.18
C ILE A 377 -7.43 9.10 9.63
N GLY A 378 -7.35 9.35 10.94
CA GLY A 378 -6.29 10.18 11.54
C GLY A 378 -6.59 11.67 11.74
N SER A 379 -7.59 12.24 11.06
CA SER A 379 -8.00 13.66 11.20
C SER A 379 -9.50 13.82 10.94
N GLY A 380 -10.09 14.90 11.45
CA GLY A 380 -11.51 15.21 11.28
C GLY A 380 -12.43 14.17 11.94
N CYS A 381 -11.99 13.60 13.06
CA CYS A 381 -12.71 12.53 13.74
C CYS A 381 -13.07 12.95 15.18
N PHE A 382 -14.33 12.76 15.54
CA PHE A 382 -14.79 12.94 16.90
C PHE A 382 -14.86 11.59 17.59
N HIS A 383 -14.26 11.47 18.77
CA HIS A 383 -14.22 10.26 19.56
C HIS A 383 -14.91 10.47 20.91
N ARG A 384 -15.61 9.44 21.41
CA ARG A 384 -15.86 9.35 22.86
C ARG A 384 -14.54 9.06 23.56
N ARG A 385 -14.17 9.87 24.55
CA ARG A 385 -12.94 9.68 25.36
C ARG A 385 -12.82 8.26 25.90
N ASP A 386 -13.92 7.71 26.40
CA ASP A 386 -14.02 6.36 26.97
C ASP A 386 -13.52 5.26 26.01
N THR A 387 -13.74 5.42 24.72
CA THR A 387 -13.39 4.42 23.70
C THR A 387 -11.87 4.37 23.49
N LEU A 388 -11.25 5.55 23.43
CA LEU A 388 -9.80 5.71 23.38
C LEU A 388 -9.17 5.27 24.71
N CYS A 389 -9.82 5.48 25.86
CA CYS A 389 -9.39 4.96 27.16
C CYS A 389 -9.52 3.43 27.32
N GLY A 390 -9.89 2.69 26.28
CA GLY A 390 -9.84 1.22 26.31
C GLY A 390 -11.14 0.53 26.72
N LYS A 391 -12.21 1.28 27.03
CA LYS A 391 -13.46 0.68 27.54
C LYS A 391 -14.13 -0.17 26.46
N LYS A 392 -14.65 -1.33 26.88
CA LYS A 392 -15.51 -2.19 26.06
C LYS A 392 -16.97 -1.75 26.20
N ILE A 393 -17.79 -2.02 25.19
CA ILE A 393 -19.22 -1.77 25.29
C ILE A 393 -19.83 -2.68 26.38
N SER A 394 -20.51 -2.10 27.37
CA SER A 394 -21.18 -2.83 28.46
C SER A 394 -22.47 -2.11 28.86
N ARG A 395 -23.41 -2.82 29.51
CA ARG A 395 -24.66 -2.20 30.03
C ARG A 395 -24.40 -1.05 31.00
N GLU A 396 -23.32 -1.14 31.78
CA GLU A 396 -22.91 -0.09 32.72
C GLU A 396 -22.43 1.17 32.00
N VAL A 397 -21.63 1.03 30.94
CA VAL A 397 -21.16 2.17 30.13
C VAL A 397 -22.34 2.91 29.48
N ARG A 398 -23.34 2.16 28.97
CA ARG A 398 -24.59 2.73 28.45
C ARG A 398 -25.36 3.52 29.53
N THR A 399 -25.46 2.93 30.72
CA THR A 399 -26.17 3.55 31.85
C THR A 399 -25.46 4.80 32.37
N ILE A 400 -24.12 4.83 32.39
CA ILE A 400 -23.33 6.00 32.83
C ILE A 400 -23.55 7.18 31.89
N TRP A 401 -23.56 6.95 30.58
CA TRP A 401 -23.81 8.02 29.61
C TRP A 401 -25.25 8.55 29.69
N SER A 402 -26.22 7.65 29.83
CA SER A 402 -27.64 7.99 29.99
C SER A 402 -27.97 8.70 31.32
N LYS A 403 -27.33 8.34 32.44
CA LYS A 403 -27.63 8.90 33.77
C LYS A 403 -26.79 10.11 34.19
N ASN A 404 -25.54 10.23 33.71
CA ASN A 404 -24.67 11.36 34.09
C ASN A 404 -24.77 12.54 33.12
N GLY A 405 -25.98 12.89 32.67
CA GLY A 405 -26.24 14.06 31.82
C GLY A 405 -25.84 15.42 32.42
N GLY A 406 -25.23 15.49 33.61
CA GLY A 406 -24.91 16.77 34.26
C GLY A 406 -23.81 16.80 35.32
N ILE A 407 -22.96 15.79 35.49
CA ILE A 407 -21.82 15.87 36.43
C ILE A 407 -20.50 15.79 35.67
N ASP A 408 -20.08 16.92 35.11
CA ASP A 408 -18.67 17.18 34.85
C ASP A 408 -18.03 17.39 36.23
N GLN A 409 -17.27 16.41 36.72
CA GLN A 409 -16.43 16.66 37.89
C GLN A 409 -15.56 17.89 37.58
N ASN A 410 -15.69 18.93 38.39
CA ASN A 410 -14.93 20.16 38.25
C ASN A 410 -13.45 19.82 38.05
N GLY A 411 -12.91 20.18 36.88
CA GLY A 411 -11.45 20.18 36.66
C GLY A 411 -10.81 20.91 37.83
N GLY A 412 -10.05 20.14 38.62
CA GLY A 412 -9.55 20.59 39.91
C GLY A 412 -8.51 21.69 39.77
N THR A 413 -8.13 22.26 40.92
CA THR A 413 -6.93 23.10 41.04
C THR A 413 -5.71 22.25 40.66
N TYR A 414 -5.27 22.34 39.41
CA TYR A 414 -4.10 21.60 38.93
C TYR A 414 -2.82 22.31 39.34
N LYS A 415 -1.80 21.52 39.72
CA LYS A 415 -0.44 22.02 39.88
C LYS A 415 0.32 21.82 38.57
N PRO A 416 1.00 22.85 38.03
CA PRO A 416 1.77 22.74 36.79
C PRO A 416 2.75 21.54 36.78
N GLU A 417 3.41 21.28 37.91
CA GLU A 417 4.34 20.15 38.06
C GLU A 417 3.67 18.77 37.91
N GLU A 418 2.42 18.62 38.34
CA GLU A 418 1.68 17.37 38.19
C GLU A 418 1.26 17.14 36.73
N LEU A 419 0.91 18.22 36.01
CA LEU A 419 0.60 18.16 34.58
C LEU A 419 1.83 17.77 33.76
N LYS A 420 3.00 18.33 34.08
CA LYS A 420 4.26 17.99 33.39
C LYS A 420 4.60 16.51 33.50
N LYS A 421 4.37 15.89 34.66
CA LYS A 421 4.57 14.43 34.86
C LYS A 421 3.70 13.59 33.92
N LEU A 422 2.50 14.03 33.57
CA LEU A 422 1.62 13.29 32.65
C LEU A 422 2.16 13.25 31.21
N ALA A 423 3.00 14.21 30.82
CA ALA A 423 3.62 14.29 29.50
C ALA A 423 5.08 13.82 29.49
N SER A 424 5.56 13.20 30.58
CA SER A 424 6.91 12.61 30.65
C SER A 424 7.07 11.41 29.71
N CYS A 425 8.27 11.22 29.17
CA CYS A 425 8.60 10.11 28.28
C CYS A 425 8.58 8.74 28.98
N SER A 426 8.78 8.71 30.30
CA SER A 426 8.76 7.48 31.11
C SER A 426 7.37 7.11 31.62
N TYR A 427 6.36 7.98 31.47
CA TYR A 427 5.01 7.75 32.01
C TYR A 427 4.38 6.44 31.50
N GLU A 428 4.68 6.08 30.25
CA GLU A 428 4.04 4.95 29.57
C GLU A 428 4.73 3.61 29.87
N GLU A 429 5.90 3.62 30.51
CA GLU A 429 6.60 2.41 30.91
C GLU A 429 5.73 1.55 31.83
N ASN A 430 5.63 0.25 31.52
CA ASN A 430 4.82 -0.72 32.28
C ASN A 430 3.33 -0.38 32.38
N THR A 431 2.82 0.51 31.51
CA THR A 431 1.39 0.81 31.42
C THR A 431 0.73 0.13 30.21
N GLU A 432 -0.58 0.28 30.11
CA GLU A 432 -1.38 -0.20 28.98
C GLU A 432 -1.52 0.83 27.83
N TRP A 433 -0.94 2.04 27.98
CA TRP A 433 -0.92 3.06 26.93
C TRP A 433 -0.16 2.59 25.69
N GLY A 434 -0.66 2.92 24.50
CA GLY A 434 -0.11 2.45 23.23
C GLY A 434 -0.40 0.98 22.90
N ARG A 435 -0.68 0.15 23.92
CA ARG A 435 -0.96 -1.29 23.76
C ARG A 435 -2.45 -1.59 23.75
N LYS A 436 -3.14 -1.23 24.84
CA LYS A 436 -4.60 -1.39 24.99
C LYS A 436 -5.32 -0.05 25.03
N MET A 437 -4.72 1.01 25.57
CA MET A 437 -5.33 2.34 25.69
C MET A 437 -4.66 3.35 24.75
N GLY A 438 -5.39 4.42 24.46
CA GLY A 438 -4.96 5.46 23.53
C GLY A 438 -4.87 4.98 22.09
N LEU A 439 -4.18 5.77 21.29
CA LEU A 439 -3.74 5.38 19.96
C LEU A 439 -2.70 4.27 20.07
N LYS A 440 -2.79 3.28 19.19
CA LYS A 440 -1.93 2.10 19.20
C LYS A 440 -0.54 2.40 18.66
N TYR A 441 0.47 1.78 19.25
CA TYR A 441 1.85 1.87 18.77
C TYR A 441 2.22 0.68 17.89
N GLY A 442 3.33 0.84 17.16
CA GLY A 442 4.01 -0.25 16.44
C GLY A 442 3.66 -0.38 14.96
N VAL A 443 2.76 0.44 14.42
CA VAL A 443 2.46 0.51 12.98
C VAL A 443 2.44 1.97 12.50
N PRO A 444 2.88 2.26 11.25
CA PRO A 444 2.82 3.60 10.66
C PRO A 444 1.44 4.22 10.49
N VAL A 445 0.38 3.41 10.52
CA VAL A 445 -1.03 3.82 10.42
C VAL A 445 -1.73 3.55 11.75
N GLU A 446 -1.28 4.25 12.81
CA GLU A 446 -1.79 4.07 14.17
C GLU A 446 -3.29 4.34 14.27
N ASP A 447 -3.82 5.19 13.41
CA ASP A 447 -5.21 5.57 13.31
C ASP A 447 -6.08 4.38 12.90
N VAL A 448 -5.76 3.74 11.79
CA VAL A 448 -6.51 2.61 11.24
C VAL A 448 -6.58 1.46 12.24
N ILE A 449 -5.44 1.08 12.84
CA ILE A 449 -5.39 0.01 13.85
C ILE A 449 -6.12 0.39 15.14
N THR A 450 -6.14 1.68 15.50
CA THR A 450 -6.88 2.17 16.69
C THR A 450 -8.38 2.07 16.44
N GLY A 451 -8.86 2.53 15.29
CA GLY A 451 -10.26 2.38 14.88
C GLY A 451 -10.69 0.91 14.85
N LEU A 452 -9.88 0.04 14.26
CA LEU A 452 -10.12 -1.41 14.20
C LEU A 452 -10.14 -2.03 15.61
N SER A 453 -9.20 -1.66 16.48
CA SER A 453 -9.17 -2.13 17.87
C SER A 453 -10.38 -1.67 18.69
N ILE A 454 -10.94 -0.50 18.39
CA ILE A 454 -12.18 -0.02 19.02
C ILE A 454 -13.36 -0.87 18.56
N GLN A 455 -13.47 -1.15 17.26
CA GLN A 455 -14.54 -1.97 16.71
C GLN A 455 -14.49 -3.43 17.19
N TYR A 456 -13.29 -4.01 17.34
CA TYR A 456 -13.12 -5.34 17.97
C TYR A 456 -13.63 -5.44 19.42
N ARG A 457 -13.92 -4.30 20.07
CA ARG A 457 -14.54 -4.24 21.41
C ARG A 457 -16.06 -4.10 21.37
N GLY A 458 -16.67 -4.20 20.18
CA GLY A 458 -18.11 -4.15 19.97
C GLY A 458 -18.67 -2.73 19.75
N TRP A 459 -17.81 -1.73 19.61
CA TRP A 459 -18.23 -0.38 19.26
C TRP A 459 -18.48 -0.24 17.75
N ARG A 460 -19.38 0.67 17.37
CA ARG A 460 -19.60 1.08 15.99
C ARG A 460 -18.96 2.43 15.72
N SER A 461 -18.68 2.71 14.45
CA SER A 461 -18.32 4.04 13.99
C SER A 461 -19.33 4.55 12.99
N VAL A 462 -19.37 5.86 12.81
CA VAL A 462 -20.23 6.54 11.85
C VAL A 462 -19.38 7.30 10.87
N TYR A 463 -19.72 7.19 9.59
CA TYR A 463 -19.24 8.12 8.57
C TYR A 463 -20.29 9.22 8.35
N PHE A 464 -19.88 10.49 8.39
CA PHE A 464 -20.77 11.61 8.11
C PHE A 464 -20.13 12.57 7.12
N ASN A 465 -20.76 12.68 5.94
CA ASN A 465 -20.38 13.57 4.86
C ASN A 465 -21.43 14.70 4.73
N PRO A 466 -21.21 15.87 5.35
CA PRO A 466 -22.12 17.01 5.24
C PRO A 466 -22.03 17.69 3.88
N GLU A 467 -23.11 18.38 3.46
CA GLU A 467 -23.17 19.13 2.20
C GLU A 467 -22.04 20.19 2.08
N ARG A 468 -21.74 20.89 3.18
CA ARG A 468 -20.52 21.70 3.32
C ARG A 468 -19.45 20.86 4.01
N ASN A 469 -18.36 20.56 3.29
CA ASN A 469 -17.20 19.87 3.83
C ASN A 469 -16.80 20.45 5.19
N ALA A 470 -16.73 19.60 6.22
CA ALA A 470 -16.47 20.05 7.58
C ALA A 470 -15.04 20.54 7.80
N PHE A 471 -14.09 19.82 7.21
CA PHE A 471 -12.66 20.03 7.36
C PHE A 471 -12.04 20.20 5.97
N LEU A 472 -11.18 21.20 5.83
CA LEU A 472 -10.39 21.43 4.62
C LEU A 472 -8.91 21.48 5.01
N GLY A 473 -8.08 20.75 4.28
CA GLY A 473 -6.64 20.83 4.43
C GLY A 473 -5.86 20.93 3.13
N VAL A 474 -4.57 20.59 3.20
CA VAL A 474 -3.63 20.77 2.08
C VAL A 474 -3.18 19.42 1.52
N ALA A 475 -3.55 19.17 0.26
CA ALA A 475 -3.11 18.02 -0.51
C ALA A 475 -1.64 18.17 -0.96
N PRO A 476 -0.91 17.05 -1.15
CA PRO A 476 0.41 17.08 -1.77
C PRO A 476 0.38 17.71 -3.17
N THR A 477 1.36 18.57 -3.46
CA THR A 477 1.48 19.30 -4.73
C THR A 477 2.54 18.71 -5.66
N THR A 478 3.19 17.62 -5.27
CA THR A 478 4.18 16.90 -6.09
C THR A 478 3.87 15.40 -6.18
N LEU A 479 4.33 14.79 -7.27
CA LEU A 479 4.20 13.35 -7.46
C LEU A 479 4.94 12.57 -6.36
N LEU A 480 6.17 12.99 -6.03
CA LEU A 480 6.98 12.29 -5.02
C LEU A 480 6.33 12.31 -3.64
N GLN A 481 5.81 13.46 -3.18
CA GLN A 481 5.10 13.53 -1.90
C GLN A 481 3.89 12.60 -1.87
N SER A 482 3.11 12.57 -2.96
CA SER A 482 1.95 11.68 -3.11
C SER A 482 2.35 10.20 -3.04
N LEU A 483 3.44 9.82 -3.71
CA LEU A 483 3.95 8.45 -3.71
C LEU A 483 4.53 8.04 -2.34
N VAL A 484 5.27 8.93 -1.66
CA VAL A 484 5.80 8.68 -0.31
C VAL A 484 4.68 8.53 0.71
N GLN A 485 3.64 9.36 0.61
CA GLN A 485 2.47 9.27 1.48
C GLN A 485 1.77 7.92 1.32
N HIS A 486 1.49 7.49 0.08
CA HIS A 486 0.87 6.20 -0.19
C HIS A 486 1.76 5.00 0.17
N LYS A 487 3.09 5.14 0.05
CA LYS A 487 4.04 4.13 0.52
C LYS A 487 3.88 3.91 2.02
N ARG A 488 3.85 4.99 2.81
CA ARG A 488 3.64 4.91 4.27
C ARG A 488 2.31 4.26 4.64
N TRP A 489 1.21 4.65 3.98
CA TRP A 489 -0.11 4.08 4.24
C TRP A 489 -0.16 2.59 3.94
N SER A 490 0.23 2.20 2.72
CA SER A 490 0.21 0.80 2.29
C SER A 490 1.17 -0.08 3.10
N GLU A 491 2.32 0.45 3.53
CA GLU A 491 3.25 -0.23 4.43
C GLU A 491 2.60 -0.51 5.79
N GLY A 492 1.94 0.50 6.37
CA GLY A 492 1.24 0.35 7.64
C GLY A 492 0.05 -0.61 7.56
N ASP A 493 -0.76 -0.51 6.51
CA ASP A 493 -1.91 -1.38 6.28
C ASP A 493 -1.49 -2.84 6.06
N PHE A 494 -0.38 -3.07 5.37
CA PHE A 494 0.19 -4.40 5.20
C PHE A 494 0.78 -4.93 6.51
N GLN A 495 1.41 -4.08 7.33
CA GLN A 495 1.83 -4.47 8.68
C GLN A 495 0.61 -4.85 9.55
N ILE A 496 -0.53 -4.17 9.44
CA ILE A 496 -1.78 -4.59 10.11
C ILE A 496 -2.19 -5.99 9.65
N LEU A 497 -2.18 -6.23 8.33
CA LEU A 497 -2.55 -7.53 7.76
C LEU A 497 -1.70 -8.66 8.32
N LEU A 498 -0.41 -8.45 8.51
CA LEU A 498 0.52 -9.46 9.02
C LEU A 498 0.57 -9.54 10.55
N SER A 499 0.00 -8.55 11.25
CA SER A 499 0.00 -8.49 12.70
C SER A 499 -1.07 -9.39 13.34
N ARG A 500 -0.98 -9.60 14.65
CA ARG A 500 -2.03 -10.26 15.45
C ARG A 500 -3.41 -9.58 15.39
N TYR A 501 -3.48 -8.34 14.89
CA TYR A 501 -4.71 -7.55 14.79
C TYR A 501 -5.38 -7.63 13.42
N SER A 502 -4.85 -8.47 12.50
CA SER A 502 -5.36 -8.59 11.15
C SER A 502 -6.87 -8.81 11.07
N PRO A 503 -7.58 -8.06 10.21
CA PRO A 503 -9.01 -8.22 10.01
C PRO A 503 -9.37 -9.60 9.45
N ALA A 504 -8.45 -10.29 8.75
CA ALA A 504 -8.72 -11.60 8.14
C ALA A 504 -9.01 -12.70 9.17
N TRP A 505 -8.23 -12.77 10.26
CA TRP A 505 -8.39 -13.81 11.30
C TRP A 505 -8.85 -13.27 12.64
N HIS A 506 -8.33 -12.13 13.10
CA HIS A 506 -8.69 -11.58 14.41
C HIS A 506 -10.11 -11.00 14.43
N GLY A 507 -10.60 -10.57 13.26
CA GLY A 507 -11.96 -10.04 13.09
C GLY A 507 -13.06 -11.10 13.18
N VAL A 508 -12.74 -12.38 12.97
CA VAL A 508 -13.71 -13.48 12.98
C VAL A 508 -14.44 -13.53 14.33
N GLY A 509 -15.76 -13.38 14.30
CA GLY A 509 -16.62 -13.36 15.48
C GLY A 509 -16.57 -12.07 16.31
N LYS A 510 -15.79 -11.06 15.92
CA LYS A 510 -15.70 -9.75 16.61
C LYS A 510 -16.35 -8.61 15.83
N ILE A 511 -16.21 -8.63 14.52
CA ILE A 511 -16.83 -7.67 13.59
C ILE A 511 -17.62 -8.42 12.52
N SER A 512 -18.50 -7.72 11.81
CA SER A 512 -19.31 -8.34 10.76
C SER A 512 -18.42 -8.82 9.59
N PRO A 513 -18.80 -9.89 8.87
CA PRO A 513 -18.06 -10.31 7.68
C PRO A 513 -17.95 -9.22 6.62
N GLY A 514 -18.99 -8.40 6.46
CA GLY A 514 -18.97 -7.25 5.55
C GLY A 514 -17.95 -6.19 5.97
N LEU A 515 -17.80 -5.94 7.27
CA LEU A 515 -16.79 -5.01 7.79
C LEU A 515 -15.37 -5.58 7.65
N MET A 516 -15.18 -6.89 7.88
CA MET A 516 -13.91 -7.56 7.60
C MET A 516 -13.51 -7.40 6.13
N MET A 517 -14.42 -7.72 5.21
CA MET A 517 -14.22 -7.53 3.77
C MET A 517 -14.02 -6.07 3.41
N GLY A 518 -14.54 -5.14 4.20
CA GLY A 518 -14.35 -3.71 4.02
C GLY A 518 -12.95 -3.20 4.40
N TYR A 519 -12.32 -3.77 5.43
CA TYR A 519 -10.95 -3.44 5.83
C TYR A 519 -9.89 -4.07 4.93
N LEU A 520 -10.13 -5.30 4.46
CA LEU A 520 -9.13 -6.08 3.70
C LEU A 520 -8.61 -5.40 2.42
N PRO A 521 -9.42 -4.68 1.61
CA PRO A 521 -8.94 -3.96 0.43
C PRO A 521 -7.81 -2.97 0.71
N TYR A 522 -7.83 -2.29 1.86
CA TYR A 522 -6.79 -1.35 2.29
C TYR A 522 -5.53 -2.11 2.71
N CYS A 523 -5.70 -3.15 3.55
CA CYS A 523 -4.64 -4.08 3.97
C CYS A 523 -3.93 -4.77 2.79
N LEU A 524 -4.62 -4.94 1.66
CA LEU A 524 -4.09 -5.58 0.45
C LEU A 524 -3.58 -4.57 -0.60
N TRP A 525 -3.53 -3.27 -0.31
CA TRP A 525 -2.94 -2.27 -1.22
C TRP A 525 -1.51 -2.63 -1.60
N ALA A 526 -0.61 -2.86 -0.62
CA ALA A 526 0.78 -3.20 -0.94
C ALA A 526 0.89 -4.50 -1.76
N PRO A 527 0.31 -5.65 -1.33
CA PRO A 527 0.26 -6.91 -2.11
C PRO A 527 -0.21 -6.79 -3.56
N ASN A 528 -1.09 -5.85 -3.89
CA ASN A 528 -1.53 -5.62 -5.28
C ASN A 528 -0.42 -5.18 -6.23
N CYS A 529 0.77 -4.78 -5.75
CA CYS A 529 1.89 -4.46 -6.62
C CYS A 529 2.34 -5.66 -7.46
N LEU A 530 2.37 -6.87 -6.89
CA LEU A 530 2.89 -8.07 -7.54
C LEU A 530 2.09 -8.47 -8.80
N PRO A 531 0.77 -8.68 -8.72
CA PRO A 531 -0.02 -9.00 -9.92
C PRO A 531 -0.08 -7.83 -10.90
N THR A 532 0.02 -6.58 -10.43
CA THR A 532 0.06 -5.40 -11.31
C THR A 532 1.35 -5.37 -12.12
N LEU A 533 2.51 -5.58 -11.49
CA LEU A 533 3.80 -5.67 -12.17
C LEU A 533 3.82 -6.81 -13.18
N TYR A 534 3.24 -7.96 -12.83
CA TYR A 534 3.11 -9.08 -13.75
C TYR A 534 2.33 -8.68 -15.01
N TYR A 535 1.18 -8.03 -14.84
CA TYR A 535 0.31 -7.57 -15.93
C TYR A 535 0.90 -6.42 -16.76
N THR A 536 1.79 -5.61 -16.20
CA THR A 536 2.41 -4.48 -16.92
C THR A 536 3.69 -4.84 -17.64
N ILE A 537 4.33 -5.97 -17.29
CA ILE A 537 5.60 -6.43 -17.86
C ILE A 537 5.36 -7.59 -18.83
N ILE A 538 4.76 -8.68 -18.36
CA ILE A 538 4.75 -9.96 -19.07
C ILE A 538 3.92 -9.91 -20.35
N PRO A 539 2.68 -9.37 -20.38
CA PRO A 539 1.93 -9.25 -21.62
C PRO A 539 2.62 -8.42 -22.70
N SER A 540 3.33 -7.36 -22.33
CA SER A 540 4.09 -6.49 -23.24
C SER A 540 5.33 -7.19 -23.81
N LEU A 541 6.05 -7.95 -22.99
CA LEU A 541 7.18 -8.77 -23.46
C LEU A 541 6.72 -9.90 -24.39
N CYS A 542 5.65 -10.60 -24.02
CA CYS A 542 5.04 -11.63 -24.87
C CYS A 542 4.53 -11.06 -26.19
N LEU A 543 4.01 -9.82 -26.18
CA LEU A 543 3.61 -9.11 -27.39
C LEU A 543 4.79 -8.97 -28.36
N LEU A 544 5.96 -8.54 -27.87
CA LEU A 544 7.16 -8.41 -28.69
C LEU A 544 7.66 -9.76 -29.24
N LYS A 545 7.49 -10.84 -28.47
CA LYS A 545 7.87 -12.21 -28.88
C LYS A 545 6.84 -12.91 -29.77
N GLY A 546 5.68 -12.31 -30.03
CA GLY A 546 4.61 -12.96 -30.80
C GLY A 546 3.86 -14.06 -30.03
N ILE A 547 3.97 -14.10 -28.71
CA ILE A 547 3.30 -15.08 -27.85
C ILE A 547 1.92 -14.55 -27.46
N SER A 548 0.88 -15.29 -27.85
CA SER A 548 -0.50 -14.94 -27.55
C SER A 548 -0.92 -15.37 -26.15
N LEU A 549 -1.41 -14.42 -25.35
CA LEU A 549 -1.88 -14.68 -23.97
C LEU A 549 -3.39 -14.53 -23.81
N PHE A 550 -4.11 -14.13 -24.84
CA PHE A 550 -5.53 -13.85 -24.78
C PHE A 550 -6.28 -14.57 -25.91
N PRO A 551 -7.60 -14.76 -25.78
CA PRO A 551 -8.39 -15.37 -26.83
C PRO A 551 -8.44 -14.49 -28.08
N GLU A 552 -8.55 -15.14 -29.24
CA GLU A 552 -8.84 -14.47 -30.51
C GLU A 552 -10.12 -13.67 -30.47
N VAL A 553 -10.15 -12.52 -31.16
CA VAL A 553 -11.33 -11.64 -31.24
C VAL A 553 -12.54 -12.37 -31.86
N THR A 554 -12.30 -13.34 -32.75
CA THR A 554 -13.31 -14.21 -33.36
C THR A 554 -13.83 -15.30 -32.41
N SER A 555 -13.11 -15.60 -31.33
CA SER A 555 -13.47 -16.65 -30.38
C SER A 555 -14.59 -16.17 -29.45
N PRO A 556 -15.59 -17.01 -29.14
CA PRO A 556 -16.59 -16.71 -28.10
C PRO A 556 -15.97 -16.38 -26.74
N TRP A 557 -14.77 -16.92 -26.45
CA TRP A 557 -14.03 -16.66 -25.22
C TRP A 557 -13.51 -15.22 -25.10
N PHE A 558 -13.53 -14.43 -26.17
CA PHE A 558 -13.23 -13.00 -26.10
C PHE A 558 -14.31 -12.19 -25.37
N ILE A 559 -15.57 -12.63 -25.45
CA ILE A 559 -16.73 -11.88 -24.94
C ILE A 559 -16.60 -11.59 -23.43
N PRO A 560 -16.28 -12.56 -22.55
CA PRO A 560 -16.06 -12.28 -21.12
C PRO A 560 -14.97 -11.24 -20.85
N PHE A 561 -13.85 -11.29 -21.57
CA PHE A 561 -12.76 -10.33 -21.41
C PHE A 561 -13.21 -8.92 -21.82
N GLY A 562 -13.81 -8.78 -23.01
CA GLY A 562 -14.35 -7.51 -23.49
C GLY A 562 -15.41 -6.94 -22.56
N TYR A 563 -16.33 -7.78 -22.06
CA TYR A 563 -17.39 -7.38 -21.14
C TYR A 563 -16.85 -6.88 -19.80
N VAL A 564 -15.93 -7.64 -19.17
CA VAL A 564 -15.37 -7.25 -17.86
C VAL A 564 -14.55 -5.97 -17.99
N ILE A 565 -13.72 -5.85 -19.03
CA ILE A 565 -12.90 -4.63 -19.27
C ILE A 565 -13.82 -3.43 -19.47
N PHE A 566 -14.72 -3.49 -20.45
CA PHE A 566 -15.60 -2.37 -20.77
C PHE A 566 -16.53 -2.04 -19.60
N GLY A 567 -17.20 -3.04 -19.04
CA GLY A 567 -18.13 -2.87 -17.93
C GLY A 567 -17.46 -2.25 -16.71
N LYS A 568 -16.29 -2.74 -16.29
CA LYS A 568 -15.55 -2.19 -15.14
C LYS A 568 -15.15 -0.74 -15.36
N TYR A 569 -14.57 -0.40 -16.52
CA TYR A 569 -14.07 0.95 -16.76
C TYR A 569 -15.20 1.95 -17.06
N ALA A 570 -16.26 1.52 -17.76
CA ALA A 570 -17.45 2.35 -17.96
C ALA A 570 -18.14 2.67 -16.63
N TYR A 571 -18.31 1.67 -15.75
CA TYR A 571 -18.86 1.90 -14.42
C TYR A 571 -17.93 2.77 -13.56
N SER A 572 -16.61 2.51 -13.58
CA SER A 572 -15.64 3.32 -12.84
C SER A 572 -15.63 4.78 -13.28
N LEU A 573 -15.76 5.05 -14.59
CA LEU A 573 -15.92 6.42 -15.10
C LEU A 573 -17.23 7.04 -14.62
N ALA A 574 -18.35 6.32 -14.75
CA ALA A 574 -19.65 6.80 -14.30
C ALA A 574 -19.66 7.10 -12.80
N GLU A 575 -19.11 6.21 -11.97
CA GLU A 575 -18.97 6.37 -10.53
C GLU A 575 -18.13 7.62 -10.20
N HIS A 576 -16.98 7.81 -10.86
CA HIS A 576 -16.14 8.99 -10.65
C HIS A 576 -16.86 10.30 -11.03
N LEU A 577 -17.64 10.30 -12.12
CA LEU A 577 -18.44 11.46 -12.53
C LEU A 577 -19.60 11.73 -11.57
N TRP A 578 -20.29 10.69 -11.08
CA TRP A 578 -21.36 10.83 -10.09
C TRP A 578 -20.85 11.34 -8.74
N SER A 579 -19.59 11.07 -8.40
CA SER A 579 -18.91 11.61 -7.23
C SER A 579 -18.35 13.03 -7.46
N GLY A 580 -18.65 13.69 -8.59
CA GLY A 580 -18.26 15.08 -8.85
C GLY A 580 -16.91 15.26 -9.55
N GLY A 581 -16.26 14.18 -9.97
CA GLY A 581 -15.02 14.23 -10.74
C GLY A 581 -15.21 14.59 -12.22
N THR A 582 -14.12 14.75 -12.95
CA THR A 582 -14.11 15.00 -14.40
C THR A 582 -13.61 13.79 -15.17
N VAL A 583 -13.82 13.75 -16.50
CA VAL A 583 -13.28 12.66 -17.35
C VAL A 583 -11.75 12.63 -17.32
N LEU A 584 -11.11 13.81 -17.35
CA LEU A 584 -9.65 13.91 -17.24
C LEU A 584 -9.18 13.55 -15.82
N GLY A 585 -9.95 13.91 -14.80
CA GLY A 585 -9.72 13.51 -13.40
C GLY A 585 -9.78 12.00 -13.23
N TRP A 586 -10.74 11.32 -13.86
CA TRP A 586 -10.81 9.86 -13.87
C TRP A 586 -9.56 9.25 -14.54
N TRP A 587 -9.10 9.81 -15.66
CA TRP A 587 -7.88 9.36 -16.31
C TRP A 587 -6.63 9.56 -15.44
N ASN A 588 -6.55 10.68 -14.72
CA ASN A 588 -5.50 10.95 -13.74
C ASN A 588 -5.57 9.99 -12.55
N ASP A 589 -6.76 9.66 -12.05
CA ASP A 589 -6.99 8.65 -11.01
C ASP A 589 -6.49 7.27 -11.46
N GLN A 590 -6.85 6.81 -12.67
CA GLN A 590 -6.34 5.55 -13.21
C GLN A 590 -4.79 5.54 -13.29
N ARG A 591 -4.19 6.65 -13.73
CA ARG A 591 -2.72 6.80 -13.79
C ARG A 591 -2.11 6.70 -12.41
N MET A 592 -2.67 7.41 -11.44
CA MET A 592 -2.14 7.46 -10.09
C MET A 592 -2.28 6.12 -9.37
N TRP A 593 -3.36 5.36 -9.58
CA TRP A 593 -3.47 3.99 -9.08
C TRP A 593 -2.42 3.05 -9.69
N LEU A 594 -2.12 3.19 -10.99
CA LEU A 594 -1.03 2.46 -11.62
C LEU A 594 0.30 2.81 -10.94
N TYR A 595 0.60 4.10 -10.78
CA TYR A 595 1.87 4.57 -10.21
C TYR A 595 2.05 4.10 -8.78
N LYS A 596 1.02 4.26 -7.93
CA LYS A 596 1.02 3.77 -6.54
C LYS A 596 1.33 2.26 -6.49
N ARG A 597 0.69 1.47 -7.35
CA ARG A 597 0.87 0.00 -7.39
C ARG A 597 2.24 -0.43 -7.88
N THR A 598 2.81 0.24 -8.89
CA THR A 598 4.09 -0.17 -9.46
C THR A 598 5.29 0.38 -8.71
N SER A 599 5.15 1.47 -7.95
CA SER A 599 6.24 2.07 -7.15
C SER A 599 5.97 2.01 -5.65
N SER A 600 5.13 2.89 -5.09
CA SER A 600 4.89 3.03 -3.64
C SER A 600 4.63 1.69 -2.93
N TYR A 601 3.75 0.87 -3.50
CA TYR A 601 3.32 -0.39 -2.93
C TYR A 601 4.39 -1.47 -3.01
N LEU A 602 5.22 -1.46 -4.05
CA LEU A 602 6.39 -2.33 -4.15
C LEU A 602 7.40 -2.01 -3.04
N PHE A 603 7.75 -0.72 -2.85
CA PHE A 603 8.61 -0.30 -1.74
C PHE A 603 8.00 -0.65 -0.37
N ALA A 604 6.68 -0.51 -0.21
CA ALA A 604 5.99 -0.88 1.02
C ALA A 604 6.10 -2.37 1.35
N ILE A 605 5.93 -3.27 0.37
CA ILE A 605 6.17 -4.71 0.58
C ILE A 605 7.63 -4.96 0.92
N THR A 606 8.56 -4.44 0.12
CA THR A 606 10.00 -4.69 0.30
C THR A 606 10.45 -4.26 1.70
N ASP A 607 10.11 -3.05 2.13
CA ASP A 607 10.47 -2.55 3.45
C ASP A 607 9.82 -3.36 4.58
N THR A 608 8.56 -3.77 4.40
CA THR A 608 7.87 -4.62 5.39
C THR A 608 8.53 -5.99 5.50
N VAL A 609 8.89 -6.62 4.38
CA VAL A 609 9.57 -7.92 4.37
C VAL A 609 10.97 -7.82 4.99
N VAL A 610 11.75 -6.80 4.61
CA VAL A 610 13.08 -6.54 5.18
C VAL A 610 12.99 -6.32 6.69
N LYS A 611 11.97 -5.58 7.16
CA LYS A 611 11.69 -5.37 8.59
C LYS A 611 11.33 -6.68 9.30
N LEU A 612 10.50 -7.53 8.70
CA LEU A 612 10.14 -8.84 9.26
C LEU A 612 11.33 -9.79 9.37
N LEU A 613 12.29 -9.67 8.44
CA LEU A 613 13.54 -10.43 8.47
C LEU A 613 14.60 -9.84 9.43
N GLY A 614 14.32 -8.69 10.06
CA GLY A 614 15.20 -8.06 11.05
C GLY A 614 16.37 -7.26 10.47
N PHE A 615 16.36 -6.96 9.17
CA PHE A 615 17.47 -6.28 8.48
C PHE A 615 17.40 -4.75 8.50
N SER A 616 16.29 -4.14 8.95
CA SER A 616 16.14 -2.67 8.96
C SER A 616 15.11 -2.17 9.96
N GLU A 617 15.40 -1.01 10.57
CA GLU A 617 14.38 -0.16 11.16
C GLU A 617 13.89 0.85 10.10
N THR A 618 12.60 0.77 9.77
CA THR A 618 11.97 1.64 8.76
C THR A 618 12.01 3.10 9.20
N ALA A 619 12.69 3.95 8.42
CA ALA A 619 12.69 5.40 8.65
C ALA A 619 11.30 5.99 8.32
N PHE A 620 10.66 6.61 9.32
CA PHE A 620 9.45 7.41 9.11
C PHE A 620 9.84 8.75 8.49
N VAL A 621 9.44 8.99 7.24
CA VAL A 621 9.70 10.25 6.54
C VAL A 621 8.44 11.11 6.58
N ILE A 622 8.56 12.30 7.16
CA ILE A 622 7.51 13.32 7.15
C ILE A 622 7.58 14.06 5.81
N THR A 623 6.43 14.27 5.16
CA THR A 623 6.37 15.01 3.89
C THR A 623 6.27 16.51 4.16
N SER A 624 7.10 17.30 3.49
CA SER A 624 6.98 18.77 3.52
C SER A 624 5.61 19.21 3.00
N LYS A 625 5.01 20.21 3.65
CA LYS A 625 3.72 20.80 3.25
C LYS A 625 3.87 22.13 2.51
N VAL A 626 5.10 22.59 2.31
CA VAL A 626 5.42 23.83 1.57
C VAL A 626 6.02 23.46 0.22
N ALA A 627 5.50 24.09 -0.83
CA ALA A 627 6.03 23.99 -2.19
C ALA A 627 6.69 25.32 -2.58
N GLU A 628 7.83 25.24 -3.25
CA GLU A 628 8.47 26.40 -3.86
C GLU A 628 7.58 27.00 -4.96
N GLU A 629 7.69 28.30 -5.22
CA GLU A 629 6.79 29.01 -6.17
C GLU A 629 6.76 28.37 -7.57
N GLY A 630 7.91 27.88 -8.06
CA GLY A 630 8.00 27.21 -9.36
C GLY A 630 7.22 25.90 -9.40
N VAL A 631 7.23 25.14 -8.30
CA VAL A 631 6.48 23.89 -8.14
C VAL A 631 4.98 24.18 -8.06
N ALA A 632 4.58 25.19 -7.28
CA ALA A 632 3.18 25.60 -7.15
C ALA A 632 2.58 26.00 -8.50
N ARG A 633 3.28 26.81 -9.31
CA ARG A 633 2.81 27.21 -10.66
C ARG A 633 2.61 26.01 -11.58
N ARG A 634 3.52 25.04 -11.55
CA ARG A 634 3.38 23.81 -12.37
C ARG A 634 2.20 22.96 -11.92
N TYR A 635 1.99 22.87 -10.61
CA TYR A 635 0.84 22.18 -10.04
C TYR A 635 -0.47 22.83 -10.47
N ASP A 636 -0.59 24.16 -10.39
CA ASP A 636 -1.78 24.90 -10.84
C ASP A 636 -2.05 24.73 -12.35
N GLN A 637 -1.00 24.54 -13.14
CA GLN A 637 -1.06 24.24 -14.58
C GLN A 637 -1.29 22.74 -14.89
N GLU A 638 -1.55 21.92 -13.88
CA GLU A 638 -1.74 20.46 -13.97
C GLU A 638 -0.57 19.73 -14.64
N THR A 639 0.65 20.22 -14.42
CA THR A 639 1.89 19.63 -14.94
C THR A 639 2.59 18.83 -13.85
N MET A 640 2.86 17.55 -14.11
CA MET A 640 3.52 16.67 -13.12
C MET A 640 4.96 17.08 -12.82
N GLU A 641 5.34 16.99 -11.54
CA GLU A 641 6.65 17.36 -11.01
C GLU A 641 7.57 16.13 -10.90
N PHE A 642 8.72 16.16 -11.58
CA PHE A 642 9.72 15.08 -11.58
C PHE A 642 11.11 15.53 -11.12
N GLY A 643 11.30 16.80 -10.71
CA GLY A 643 12.61 17.38 -10.41
C GLY A 643 13.40 16.70 -9.28
N ALA A 644 12.73 15.95 -8.40
CA ALA A 644 13.38 15.24 -7.30
C ALA A 644 13.95 13.88 -7.74
N ALA A 645 15.19 13.58 -7.35
CA ALA A 645 15.78 12.26 -7.56
C ALA A 645 15.15 11.24 -6.61
N SER A 646 14.58 10.15 -7.15
CA SER A 646 13.93 9.12 -6.35
C SER A 646 13.93 7.76 -7.04
N PRO A 647 14.25 6.66 -6.33
CA PRO A 647 14.11 5.30 -6.84
C PRO A 647 12.68 4.96 -7.30
N MET A 648 11.66 5.62 -6.73
CA MET A 648 10.26 5.44 -7.17
C MET A 648 10.07 5.89 -8.61
N PHE A 649 10.74 6.96 -9.04
CA PHE A 649 10.68 7.45 -10.41
C PHE A 649 11.44 6.54 -11.37
N THR A 650 12.58 5.97 -10.95
CA THR A 650 13.32 4.98 -11.75
C THR A 650 12.42 3.82 -12.18
N ILE A 651 11.60 3.28 -11.27
CA ILE A 651 10.69 2.17 -11.59
C ILE A 651 9.59 2.60 -12.58
N LEU A 652 8.98 3.76 -12.36
CA LEU A 652 7.96 4.29 -13.28
C LEU A 652 8.53 4.51 -14.68
N THR A 653 9.74 5.07 -14.77
CA THR A 653 10.44 5.30 -16.03
C THR A 653 10.82 3.99 -16.72
N ALA A 654 11.38 3.02 -16.00
CA ALA A 654 11.74 1.73 -16.56
C ALA A 654 10.50 1.02 -17.16
N LEU A 655 9.38 1.01 -16.45
CA LEU A 655 8.14 0.42 -16.94
C LEU A 655 7.54 1.20 -18.12
N ALA A 656 7.59 2.53 -18.09
CA ALA A 656 7.10 3.37 -19.17
C ALA A 656 7.93 3.13 -20.45
N LEU A 657 9.26 3.09 -20.35
CA LEU A 657 10.15 2.85 -21.48
C LEU A 657 10.04 1.41 -22.00
N LEU A 658 9.92 0.42 -21.12
CA LEU A 658 9.70 -0.97 -21.49
C LEU A 658 8.43 -1.12 -22.34
N ASN A 659 7.31 -0.57 -21.86
CA ASN A 659 6.03 -0.64 -22.58
C ASN A 659 6.08 0.12 -23.91
N LEU A 660 6.72 1.29 -23.95
CA LEU A 660 6.93 2.04 -25.19
C LEU A 660 7.78 1.24 -26.20
N ALA A 661 8.89 0.64 -25.75
CA ALA A 661 9.76 -0.17 -26.60
C ALA A 661 9.04 -1.41 -27.14
N CYS A 662 8.25 -2.10 -26.31
CA CYS A 662 7.44 -3.23 -26.75
C CYS A 662 6.38 -2.80 -27.78
N PHE A 663 5.70 -1.67 -27.54
CA PHE A 663 4.69 -1.14 -28.45
C PHE A 663 5.29 -0.74 -29.81
N LEU A 664 6.37 0.04 -29.81
CA LEU A 664 7.07 0.46 -31.03
C LEU A 664 7.71 -0.72 -31.76
N GLY A 665 8.33 -1.65 -31.03
CA GLY A 665 8.92 -2.86 -31.61
C GLY A 665 7.88 -3.75 -32.29
N THR A 666 6.69 -3.88 -31.69
CA THR A 666 5.57 -4.59 -32.29
C THR A 666 5.04 -3.88 -33.53
N ALA A 667 4.89 -2.55 -33.48
CA ALA A 667 4.47 -1.75 -34.64
C ALA A 667 5.47 -1.87 -35.81
N LEU A 668 6.78 -1.82 -35.52
CA LEU A 668 7.83 -1.99 -36.51
C LEU A 668 7.81 -3.38 -37.14
N LYS A 669 7.71 -4.45 -36.33
CA LYS A 669 7.56 -5.82 -36.83
C LYS A 669 6.33 -5.96 -37.73
N GLY A 670 5.22 -5.31 -37.37
CA GLY A 670 4.00 -5.29 -38.18
C GLY A 670 4.18 -4.62 -39.54
N VAL A 671 4.90 -3.50 -39.59
CA VAL A 671 5.22 -2.78 -40.84
C VAL A 671 6.19 -3.60 -41.71
N VAL A 672 7.24 -4.17 -41.12
CA VAL A 672 8.25 -4.98 -41.83
C VAL A 672 7.65 -6.26 -42.39
N SER A 673 6.72 -6.90 -41.66
CA SER A 673 6.02 -8.11 -42.12
C SER A 673 4.85 -7.85 -43.07
N GLY A 674 4.65 -6.61 -43.55
CA GLY A 674 3.57 -6.28 -44.49
C GLY A 674 2.17 -6.49 -43.92
N GLY A 675 1.99 -6.37 -42.61
CA GLY A 675 0.72 -6.61 -41.92
C GLY A 675 0.41 -8.08 -41.61
N ALA A 676 1.25 -9.03 -42.05
CA ALA A 676 1.05 -10.47 -41.82
C ALA A 676 1.43 -10.94 -40.40
N GLY A 677 2.06 -10.08 -39.59
CA GLY A 677 2.53 -10.42 -38.23
C GLY A 677 1.51 -10.23 -37.10
N PHE A 678 0.29 -9.76 -37.37
CA PHE A 678 -0.73 -9.56 -36.33
C PHE A 678 -1.80 -10.65 -36.40
N SER A 679 -1.62 -11.71 -35.59
CA SER A 679 -2.73 -12.64 -35.31
C SER A 679 -3.81 -11.92 -34.50
N GLY A 680 -5.09 -12.15 -34.85
CA GLY A 680 -6.24 -11.61 -34.10
C GLY A 680 -6.22 -11.97 -32.61
N SER A 681 -5.46 -13.00 -32.23
CA SER A 681 -5.22 -13.46 -30.85
C SER A 681 -4.49 -12.45 -29.97
N MET A 682 -3.71 -11.53 -30.55
CA MET A 682 -2.88 -10.57 -29.79
C MET A 682 -3.56 -9.21 -29.56
N SER A 683 -4.79 -9.03 -30.03
CA SER A 683 -5.49 -7.73 -30.01
C SER A 683 -5.62 -7.14 -28.61
N LEU A 684 -5.94 -7.94 -27.58
CA LEU A 684 -6.03 -7.46 -26.20
C LEU A 684 -4.66 -7.08 -25.62
N GLN A 685 -3.57 -7.76 -26.01
CA GLN A 685 -2.21 -7.40 -25.60
C GLN A 685 -1.78 -6.08 -26.23
N VAL A 686 -2.11 -5.86 -27.50
CA VAL A 686 -1.85 -4.59 -28.19
C VAL A 686 -2.58 -3.46 -27.49
N ILE A 687 -3.87 -3.63 -27.19
CA ILE A 687 -4.67 -2.62 -26.49
C ILE A 687 -4.09 -2.35 -25.09
N LEU A 688 -3.75 -3.39 -24.33
CA LEU A 688 -3.15 -3.25 -23.01
C LEU A 688 -1.83 -2.47 -23.08
N CYS A 689 -0.91 -2.87 -23.97
CA CYS A 689 0.37 -2.22 -24.14
C CYS A 689 0.21 -0.75 -24.58
N ALA A 690 -0.70 -0.48 -25.53
CA ALA A 690 -1.02 0.88 -25.97
C ALA A 690 -1.55 1.75 -24.82
N VAL A 691 -2.49 1.23 -24.01
CA VAL A 691 -3.02 1.94 -22.84
C VAL A 691 -1.92 2.22 -21.81
N LEU A 692 -1.02 1.27 -21.56
CA LEU A 692 0.13 1.43 -20.66
C LEU A 692 1.14 2.47 -21.19
N THR A 693 1.30 2.59 -22.50
CA THR A 693 2.10 3.67 -23.10
C THR A 693 1.40 5.02 -22.94
N VAL A 694 0.11 5.13 -23.29
CA VAL A 694 -0.63 6.41 -23.25
C VAL A 694 -0.79 6.93 -21.83
N ILE A 695 -1.04 6.07 -20.85
CA ILE A 695 -1.20 6.48 -19.45
C ILE A 695 0.11 7.09 -18.88
N ASN A 696 1.25 6.70 -19.44
CA ASN A 696 2.59 7.14 -19.06
C ASN A 696 3.12 8.35 -19.85
N VAL A 697 2.32 9.00 -20.70
CA VAL A 697 2.71 10.21 -21.43
C VAL A 697 3.38 11.29 -20.55
N PRO A 698 2.89 11.59 -19.33
CA PRO A 698 3.56 12.56 -18.45
C PRO A 698 5.01 12.20 -18.09
N VAL A 699 5.34 10.90 -18.00
CA VAL A 699 6.71 10.44 -17.73
C VAL A 699 7.62 10.74 -18.91
N TYR A 700 7.18 10.47 -20.15
CA TYR A 700 7.95 10.80 -21.35
C TYR A 700 8.16 12.32 -21.48
N HIS A 701 7.13 13.12 -21.20
CA HIS A 701 7.26 14.57 -21.11
C HIS A 701 8.25 15.00 -20.01
N GLY A 702 8.21 14.33 -18.85
CA GLY A 702 9.14 14.52 -17.74
C GLY A 702 10.61 14.30 -18.12
N ILE A 703 10.89 13.35 -19.02
CA ILE A 703 12.23 13.05 -19.53
C ILE A 703 12.68 14.08 -20.58
N LEU A 704 11.77 14.54 -21.44
CA LEU A 704 12.10 15.41 -22.59
C LEU A 704 12.10 16.91 -22.27
N ARG A 705 11.49 17.33 -21.15
CA ARG A 705 11.39 18.75 -20.76
C ARG A 705 12.73 19.33 -20.31
N LYS A 706 12.84 20.67 -20.37
CA LYS A 706 14.08 21.42 -20.12
C LYS A 706 14.08 22.29 -18.86
N ASP A 707 12.93 22.48 -18.22
CA ASP A 707 12.78 23.27 -17.00
C ASP A 707 13.13 22.44 -15.75
N GLU A 708 13.06 23.07 -14.57
CA GLU A 708 13.45 22.45 -13.28
C GLU A 708 12.57 21.25 -12.89
N GLY A 709 11.38 21.12 -13.47
CA GLY A 709 10.51 19.97 -13.26
C GLY A 709 10.89 18.72 -14.06
N LYS A 710 12.03 18.74 -14.76
CA LYS A 710 12.56 17.60 -15.54
C LYS A 710 13.04 16.47 -14.64
N MET A 711 12.96 15.24 -15.14
CA MET A 711 13.52 14.09 -14.45
C MET A 711 15.06 14.19 -14.37
N PRO A 712 15.68 14.02 -13.18
CA PRO A 712 17.13 14.07 -13.05
C PRO A 712 17.85 13.01 -13.89
N ILE A 713 18.97 13.40 -14.49
CA ILE A 713 19.83 12.49 -15.28
C ILE A 713 20.37 11.35 -14.40
N SER A 714 20.70 11.62 -13.13
CA SER A 714 21.12 10.59 -12.17
C SER A 714 20.07 9.50 -12.00
N THR A 715 18.78 9.84 -11.91
CA THR A 715 17.69 8.86 -11.81
C THR A 715 17.49 8.04 -13.10
N THR A 716 17.97 8.57 -14.23
CA THR A 716 17.98 7.90 -15.53
C THR A 716 19.22 7.00 -15.72
N MET A 717 20.28 7.22 -14.94
CA MET A 717 21.59 6.56 -15.05
C MET A 717 22.03 5.79 -13.78
N ASP A 718 21.27 5.84 -12.67
CA ASP A 718 21.59 5.15 -11.42
C ASP A 718 21.50 3.64 -11.65
N SER A 719 22.66 3.01 -11.69
CA SER A 719 22.94 1.66 -12.20
C SER A 719 22.51 0.51 -11.29
N HIS A 720 22.04 0.78 -10.06
CA HIS A 720 21.82 -0.28 -9.06
C HIS A 720 20.39 -0.87 -9.07
N ALA A 721 19.34 -0.05 -9.22
CA ALA A 721 17.95 -0.51 -9.21
C ALA A 721 17.45 -1.06 -10.58
N PRO A 722 17.78 -0.42 -11.72
CA PRO A 722 17.59 -1.03 -13.02
C PRO A 722 18.46 -2.27 -13.14
N GLY A 723 19.67 -2.31 -12.56
CA GLY A 723 20.53 -3.49 -12.56
C GLY A 723 19.85 -4.74 -11.97
N PHE A 724 19.18 -4.61 -10.82
CA PHE A 724 18.45 -5.71 -10.17
C PHE A 724 17.17 -6.12 -10.92
N MET A 725 16.35 -5.17 -11.37
CA MET A 725 15.16 -5.48 -12.16
C MET A 725 15.49 -5.96 -13.58
N LEU A 726 16.56 -5.44 -14.19
CA LEU A 726 17.09 -5.89 -15.48
C LEU A 726 17.76 -7.25 -15.33
N THR A 727 18.39 -7.61 -14.21
CA THR A 727 18.88 -8.99 -13.96
C THR A 727 17.75 -9.96 -13.62
N VAL A 728 16.66 -9.52 -12.99
CA VAL A 728 15.45 -10.36 -12.81
C VAL A 728 14.70 -10.52 -14.13
N VAL A 729 14.58 -9.46 -14.93
CA VAL A 729 13.98 -9.49 -16.27
C VAL A 729 14.88 -10.23 -17.25
N LEU A 730 16.21 -10.05 -17.24
CA LEU A 730 17.16 -10.88 -18.00
C LEU A 730 17.17 -12.31 -17.47
N GLY A 731 17.07 -12.54 -16.16
CA GLY A 731 16.96 -13.89 -15.59
C GLY A 731 15.69 -14.60 -16.07
N LEU A 732 14.58 -13.86 -16.17
CA LEU A 732 13.34 -14.30 -16.81
C LEU A 732 13.43 -14.35 -18.35
N PHE A 733 14.37 -13.65 -18.99
CA PHE A 733 14.58 -13.66 -20.44
C PHE A 733 15.53 -14.78 -20.88
N LEU A 734 16.52 -15.10 -20.05
CA LEU A 734 17.50 -16.16 -20.19
C LEU A 734 16.86 -17.51 -19.88
N SER A 735 15.88 -17.57 -18.97
CA SER A 735 15.06 -18.76 -18.75
C SER A 735 14.05 -19.05 -19.87
N LEU A 736 13.95 -18.18 -20.89
CA LEU A 736 13.10 -18.37 -22.08
C LEU A 736 13.83 -18.98 -23.28
N HIS A 737 15.15 -19.19 -23.20
CA HIS A 737 15.84 -20.03 -24.18
C HIS A 737 15.97 -21.43 -23.59
N ALA A 738 14.99 -22.29 -23.89
CA ALA A 738 15.19 -23.72 -23.73
C ALA A 738 16.24 -24.16 -24.76
N VAL A 739 17.41 -24.59 -24.29
CA VAL A 739 18.31 -25.40 -25.11
C VAL A 739 17.62 -26.75 -25.31
N SER A 740 17.47 -27.17 -26.56
CA SER A 740 16.70 -28.37 -26.90
C SER A 740 17.60 -29.60 -26.89
N GLY A 741 17.63 -30.33 -25.77
CA GLY A 741 18.12 -31.70 -25.72
C GLY A 741 17.06 -32.70 -26.23
N ILE A 742 17.48 -33.79 -26.86
CA ILE A 742 16.60 -34.85 -27.36
C ILE A 742 16.65 -36.02 -26.38
N ARG A 743 15.51 -36.39 -25.80
CA ARG A 743 15.36 -37.57 -24.95
C ARG A 743 14.62 -38.67 -25.70
N PHE A 744 15.23 -39.84 -25.85
CA PHE A 744 14.65 -40.97 -26.61
C PHE A 744 14.90 -42.31 -25.92
N MET A 745 14.11 -43.32 -26.28
CA MET A 745 14.26 -44.70 -25.79
C MET A 745 14.93 -45.57 -26.85
N ILE A 746 16.02 -46.22 -26.51
CA ILE A 746 16.78 -47.10 -27.40
C ILE A 746 16.53 -48.58 -27.08
N ASP A 747 16.11 -49.34 -28.08
CA ASP A 747 15.93 -50.79 -28.00
C ASP A 747 17.17 -51.57 -28.49
N ARG A 748 17.68 -51.22 -29.68
CA ARG A 748 18.89 -51.85 -30.25
C ARG A 748 19.86 -50.85 -30.85
N GLU A 749 19.43 -50.09 -31.86
CA GLU A 749 20.24 -49.04 -32.48
C GLU A 749 19.35 -47.87 -32.87
N GLU A 750 19.76 -46.66 -32.53
CA GLU A 750 19.10 -45.41 -32.94
C GLU A 750 20.15 -44.42 -33.46
N CYS A 751 19.91 -43.82 -34.63
CA CYS A 751 20.84 -42.88 -35.25
C CYS A 751 20.19 -41.52 -35.48
N PHE A 752 20.87 -40.46 -35.05
CA PHE A 752 20.51 -39.06 -35.29
C PHE A 752 21.43 -38.44 -36.33
N ALA A 753 20.91 -37.46 -37.05
CA ALA A 753 21.65 -36.74 -38.08
C ALA A 753 21.58 -35.24 -37.78
N HIS A 754 22.72 -34.56 -37.78
CA HIS A 754 22.81 -33.12 -37.57
C HIS A 754 23.64 -32.50 -38.71
N ASP A 755 23.11 -31.47 -39.36
CA ASP A 755 23.76 -30.82 -40.50
C ASP A 755 24.66 -29.68 -40.03
N VAL A 756 25.97 -29.79 -40.31
CA VAL A 756 26.96 -28.75 -39.97
C VAL A 756 27.18 -27.87 -41.20
N GLN A 757 26.84 -26.58 -41.07
CA GLN A 757 26.77 -25.67 -42.23
C GLN A 757 28.14 -25.17 -42.71
N TYR A 758 29.13 -25.04 -41.82
CA TYR A 758 30.45 -24.47 -42.14
C TYR A 758 31.61 -25.40 -41.78
N GLU A 759 32.68 -25.32 -42.57
CA GLU A 759 33.93 -26.02 -42.30
C GLU A 759 34.73 -25.28 -41.23
N GLY A 760 35.15 -25.99 -40.18
CA GLY A 760 35.84 -25.42 -39.02
C GLY A 760 34.96 -25.15 -37.80
N ASP A 761 33.66 -25.47 -37.86
CA ASP A 761 32.76 -25.36 -36.70
C ASP A 761 33.11 -26.40 -35.62
N THR A 762 33.02 -26.00 -34.36
CA THR A 762 33.21 -26.92 -33.23
C THR A 762 31.85 -27.51 -32.85
N VAL A 763 31.74 -28.84 -32.91
CA VAL A 763 30.55 -29.57 -32.52
C VAL A 763 30.73 -30.09 -31.09
N HIS A 764 29.90 -29.61 -30.17
CA HIS A 764 29.82 -30.07 -28.79
C HIS A 764 28.74 -31.12 -28.66
N VAL A 765 29.06 -32.24 -28.04
CA VAL A 765 28.18 -33.39 -27.91
C VAL A 765 28.19 -33.89 -26.48
N SER A 766 27.01 -34.14 -25.93
CA SER A 766 26.90 -34.87 -24.65
C SER A 766 25.74 -35.84 -24.67
N PHE A 767 25.89 -36.92 -23.90
CA PHE A 767 24.78 -37.80 -23.63
C PHE A 767 24.84 -38.36 -22.21
N VAL A 768 23.67 -38.69 -21.67
CA VAL A 768 23.50 -39.36 -20.38
C VAL A 768 22.41 -40.42 -20.51
N VAL A 769 22.73 -41.66 -20.11
CA VAL A 769 21.75 -42.73 -19.96
C VAL A 769 21.01 -42.53 -18.64
N ILE A 770 19.70 -42.34 -18.66
CA ILE A 770 18.90 -41.97 -17.47
C ILE A 770 18.34 -43.21 -16.76
N LYS A 771 17.88 -44.24 -17.50
CA LYS A 771 17.14 -45.37 -16.92
C LYS A 771 17.34 -46.66 -17.71
N SER A 772 17.51 -47.78 -16.99
CA SER A 772 17.26 -49.14 -17.47
C SER A 772 16.11 -49.75 -16.66
N ASP A 773 15.11 -50.34 -17.30
CA ASP A 773 13.96 -50.99 -16.62
C ASP A 773 14.31 -52.40 -16.09
N ALA A 774 15.47 -52.54 -15.43
CA ALA A 774 15.89 -53.78 -14.80
C ALA A 774 15.37 -53.84 -13.36
N SER A 775 14.37 -54.69 -13.12
CA SER A 775 13.73 -54.81 -11.80
C SER A 775 14.62 -55.45 -10.72
N TRP A 776 15.73 -56.12 -11.06
CA TRP A 776 16.51 -56.90 -10.08
C TRP A 776 18.04 -56.95 -10.25
N GLN A 777 18.64 -56.40 -11.31
CA GLN A 777 20.09 -56.37 -11.50
C GLN A 777 20.56 -54.99 -11.95
N TYR A 778 21.49 -54.41 -11.19
CA TYR A 778 22.24 -53.23 -11.62
C TYR A 778 23.38 -53.75 -12.50
N SER A 779 23.20 -53.75 -13.82
CA SER A 779 24.36 -53.86 -14.71
C SER A 779 24.94 -52.46 -14.93
N GLN A 780 26.28 -52.38 -15.03
CA GLN A 780 26.97 -51.15 -15.41
C GLN A 780 27.02 -50.99 -16.93
N ASP A 781 26.20 -51.74 -17.65
CA ASP A 781 26.20 -51.76 -19.11
C ASP A 781 25.76 -50.37 -19.59
N GLY A 782 26.61 -49.73 -20.40
CA GLY A 782 26.34 -48.46 -21.04
C GLY A 782 25.91 -48.64 -22.50
N VAL A 783 25.70 -47.52 -23.19
CA VAL A 783 25.45 -47.50 -24.63
C VAL A 783 26.76 -47.26 -25.38
N ASP A 784 26.86 -47.84 -26.58
CA ASP A 784 27.92 -47.46 -27.51
C ASP A 784 27.45 -46.26 -28.34
N LEU A 785 28.34 -45.33 -28.66
CA LEU A 785 28.08 -44.19 -29.56
C LEU A 785 29.14 -44.13 -30.65
N VAL A 786 28.71 -44.19 -31.90
CA VAL A 786 29.57 -44.01 -33.08
C VAL A 786 29.18 -42.74 -33.83
N VAL A 787 30.13 -41.84 -34.02
CA VAL A 787 29.96 -40.59 -34.78
C VAL A 787 30.60 -40.73 -36.16
N LYS A 788 29.83 -40.47 -37.22
CA LYS A 788 30.29 -40.52 -38.61
C LYS A 788 30.16 -39.16 -39.29
N GLY A 789 31.19 -38.78 -40.04
CA GLY A 789 31.22 -37.57 -40.85
C GLY A 789 30.40 -37.68 -42.14
N PRO A 790 30.26 -36.58 -42.89
CA PRO A 790 29.49 -36.52 -44.13
C PRO A 790 30.01 -37.47 -45.23
N SER A 791 31.30 -37.83 -45.17
CA SER A 791 31.95 -38.76 -46.12
C SER A 791 31.86 -40.22 -45.67
N GLY A 792 31.21 -40.51 -44.53
CA GLY A 792 31.11 -41.84 -43.95
C GLY A 792 32.33 -42.29 -43.15
N ASP A 793 33.31 -41.40 -42.98
CA ASP A 793 34.45 -41.57 -42.10
C ASP A 793 34.02 -41.55 -40.63
N GLN A 794 34.64 -42.39 -39.81
CA GLN A 794 34.33 -42.49 -38.38
C GLN A 794 35.16 -41.47 -37.62
N ILE A 795 34.49 -40.54 -36.91
CA ILE A 795 35.11 -39.41 -36.21
C ILE A 795 35.40 -39.77 -34.75
N GLN A 796 34.41 -40.30 -34.04
CA GLN A 796 34.51 -40.67 -32.62
C GLN A 796 33.79 -41.99 -32.36
N ASP A 797 34.27 -42.73 -31.37
CA ASP A 797 33.75 -44.04 -30.98
C ASP A 797 33.87 -44.27 -29.48
N PHE A 798 32.73 -44.45 -28.83
CA PHE A 798 32.63 -44.70 -27.40
C PHE A 798 31.93 -46.03 -27.18
N HIS A 799 32.51 -46.87 -26.32
CA HIS A 799 31.98 -48.18 -25.99
C HIS A 799 31.61 -48.27 -24.52
N ASP A 800 30.45 -48.86 -24.23
CA ASP A 800 29.99 -49.16 -22.87
C ASP A 800 29.99 -47.94 -21.94
N LYS A 801 29.53 -46.79 -22.46
CA LYS A 801 29.52 -45.52 -21.73
C LYS A 801 28.12 -45.17 -21.27
N ILE A 802 28.05 -44.77 -20.01
CA ILE A 802 26.81 -44.38 -19.34
C ILE A 802 26.54 -42.87 -19.49
N SER A 803 27.61 -42.08 -19.62
CA SER A 803 27.56 -40.66 -19.92
C SER A 803 28.90 -40.26 -20.51
N GLU A 804 28.89 -39.38 -21.49
CA GLU A 804 30.11 -38.81 -22.05
C GLU A 804 29.84 -37.37 -22.53
N LYS A 805 30.87 -36.53 -22.45
CA LYS A 805 30.88 -35.16 -22.97
C LYS A 805 32.17 -34.95 -23.76
N PHE A 806 32.04 -34.58 -25.03
CA PHE A 806 33.18 -34.38 -25.91
C PHE A 806 32.89 -33.33 -26.99
N GLU A 807 33.95 -32.85 -27.62
CA GLU A 807 33.88 -31.90 -28.72
C GLU A 807 34.80 -32.34 -29.86
N PHE A 808 34.45 -31.97 -31.09
CA PHE A 808 35.30 -32.15 -32.25
C PHE A 808 35.07 -31.04 -33.27
N VAL A 809 36.08 -30.76 -34.10
CA VAL A 809 35.98 -29.76 -35.17
C VAL A 809 35.51 -30.43 -36.45
N ALA A 810 34.47 -29.90 -37.08
CA ALA A 810 33.93 -30.40 -38.33
C ALA A 810 34.81 -29.96 -39.51
N HIS A 811 35.62 -30.89 -40.04
CA HIS A 811 36.52 -30.62 -41.17
C HIS A 811 35.81 -30.56 -42.53
N HIS A 812 34.61 -31.12 -42.63
CA HIS A 812 33.80 -31.12 -43.84
C HIS A 812 32.38 -30.70 -43.50
N LYS A 813 31.83 -29.76 -44.28
CA LYS A 813 30.42 -29.37 -44.15
C LYS A 813 29.50 -30.51 -44.57
N GLY A 814 28.35 -30.61 -43.90
CA GLY A 814 27.31 -31.60 -44.20
C GLY A 814 26.87 -32.40 -42.98
N VAL A 815 26.09 -33.44 -43.26
CA VAL A 815 25.38 -34.21 -42.25
C VAL A 815 26.30 -35.15 -41.48
N HIS A 816 26.46 -34.88 -40.19
CA HIS A 816 27.12 -35.75 -39.23
C HIS A 816 26.08 -36.69 -38.59
N ARG A 817 26.41 -37.97 -38.47
CA ARG A 817 25.50 -39.01 -37.95
C ARG A 817 25.99 -39.57 -36.62
N PHE A 818 25.11 -39.64 -35.63
CA PHE A 818 25.35 -40.10 -34.27
C PHE A 818 24.53 -41.36 -34.03
N CYS A 819 25.17 -42.52 -33.99
CA CYS A 819 24.50 -43.81 -33.84
C CYS A 819 24.76 -44.40 -32.46
N PHE A 820 23.69 -44.53 -31.67
CA PHE A 820 23.71 -45.20 -30.38
C PHE A 820 23.36 -46.68 -30.57
N THR A 821 24.08 -47.58 -29.89
CA THR A 821 23.78 -49.02 -29.84
C THR A 821 23.60 -49.46 -28.39
N ASN A 822 22.48 -50.10 -28.10
CA ASN A 822 22.18 -50.68 -26.80
C ASN A 822 22.52 -52.18 -26.80
N LYS A 823 23.38 -52.60 -25.88
CA LYS A 823 23.76 -54.00 -25.65
C LYS A 823 22.92 -54.68 -24.56
N SER A 824 22.14 -53.90 -23.81
CA SER A 824 21.28 -54.37 -22.74
C SER A 824 20.04 -55.10 -23.30
N PRO A 825 19.54 -56.15 -22.64
CA PRO A 825 18.29 -56.81 -23.01
C PRO A 825 17.03 -55.99 -22.66
N TYR A 826 17.20 -54.79 -22.09
CA TYR A 826 16.13 -53.88 -21.69
C TYR A 826 16.27 -52.55 -22.43
N HIS A 827 15.15 -51.86 -22.66
CA HIS A 827 15.18 -50.52 -23.25
C HIS A 827 15.84 -49.52 -22.28
N GLU A 828 16.70 -48.68 -22.83
CA GLU A 828 17.35 -47.60 -22.09
C GLU A 828 16.87 -46.24 -22.58
N THR A 829 16.78 -45.26 -21.68
CA THR A 829 16.48 -43.88 -22.06
C THR A 829 17.76 -43.08 -22.10
N VAL A 830 18.06 -42.49 -23.26
CA VAL A 830 19.24 -41.64 -23.48
C VAL A 830 18.77 -40.20 -23.64
N ASP A 831 19.38 -39.31 -22.88
CA ASP A 831 19.31 -37.86 -23.09
C ASP A 831 20.53 -37.45 -23.90
N PHE A 832 20.31 -36.82 -25.05
CA PHE A 832 21.34 -36.53 -26.05
C PHE A 832 21.26 -35.09 -26.50
N ASP A 833 22.40 -34.40 -26.45
CA ASP A 833 22.52 -33.00 -26.82
C ASP A 833 23.68 -32.81 -27.82
N VAL A 834 23.42 -32.08 -28.89
CA VAL A 834 24.39 -31.74 -29.95
C VAL A 834 24.24 -30.27 -30.28
N HIS A 835 25.33 -29.54 -30.17
CA HIS A 835 25.40 -28.13 -30.49
C HIS A 835 26.57 -27.83 -31.43
N VAL A 836 26.37 -26.93 -32.39
CA VAL A 836 27.40 -26.49 -33.34
C VAL A 836 27.74 -25.04 -33.05
N GLY A 837 28.96 -24.78 -32.60
CA GLY A 837 29.52 -23.44 -32.43
C GLY A 837 30.23 -22.98 -33.70
N HIS A 838 29.77 -21.87 -34.29
CA HIS A 838 30.39 -21.26 -35.48
C HIS A 838 31.28 -20.07 -35.11
N PHE A 839 32.53 -20.08 -35.58
CA PHE A 839 33.42 -18.92 -35.53
C PHE A 839 33.51 -18.29 -36.93
N ALA A 840 32.79 -17.18 -37.14
CA ALA A 840 33.03 -16.33 -38.30
C ALA A 840 34.31 -15.51 -38.05
N PHE A 841 35.46 -15.93 -38.59
CA PHE A 841 36.53 -14.98 -38.87
C PHE A 841 36.01 -14.02 -39.95
N TYR A 842 35.49 -12.87 -39.51
CA TYR A 842 35.10 -11.78 -40.39
C TYR A 842 36.35 -11.19 -41.06
N ASP A 843 36.78 -11.81 -42.15
CA ASP A 843 37.74 -11.23 -43.07
C ASP A 843 36.98 -10.73 -44.31
N GLN A 844 36.05 -9.80 -44.10
CA GLN A 844 35.70 -8.70 -45.01
C GLN A 844 34.48 -7.88 -44.53
N HIS A 845 34.69 -6.55 -44.53
CA HIS A 845 33.70 -5.45 -44.48
C HIS A 845 33.24 -4.91 -43.13
N ALA A 846 34.12 -4.20 -42.42
CA ALA A 846 33.92 -2.79 -42.03
C ALA A 846 35.23 -2.22 -41.45
N LYS A 847 35.66 -1.05 -41.95
CA LYS A 847 36.78 -0.30 -41.37
C LYS A 847 36.28 0.40 -40.11
N ASP A 848 36.63 -0.12 -38.94
CA ASP A 848 36.81 0.66 -37.70
C ASP A 848 37.64 -0.18 -36.71
N GLU A 849 38.92 0.19 -36.53
CA GLU A 849 39.92 -0.53 -35.71
C GLU A 849 39.58 -0.57 -34.19
N HIS A 850 38.48 0.04 -33.75
CA HIS A 850 38.11 0.13 -32.33
C HIS A 850 37.09 -0.91 -31.84
N PHE A 851 36.32 -1.57 -32.73
CA PHE A 851 35.27 -2.51 -32.31
C PHE A 851 35.68 -3.98 -32.34
N ASN A 852 36.70 -4.34 -33.11
CA ASN A 852 37.16 -5.72 -33.27
C ASN A 852 37.57 -6.40 -31.94
N PRO A 853 38.30 -5.75 -31.01
CA PRO A 853 38.66 -6.38 -29.74
C PRO A 853 37.44 -6.64 -28.85
N LEU A 854 36.41 -5.80 -28.98
CA LEU A 854 35.20 -5.84 -28.16
C LEU A 854 34.22 -6.89 -28.67
N LEU A 855 34.10 -7.04 -30.00
CA LEU A 855 33.36 -8.14 -30.64
C LEU A 855 34.03 -9.50 -30.39
N GLU A 856 35.36 -9.56 -30.39
CA GLU A 856 36.10 -10.77 -30.03
C GLU A 856 35.88 -11.15 -28.55
N GLN A 857 35.83 -10.16 -27.65
CA GLN A 857 35.49 -10.37 -26.23
C GLN A 857 34.02 -10.81 -26.04
N ILE A 858 33.09 -10.24 -26.82
CA ILE A 858 31.67 -10.63 -26.79
C ILE A 858 31.52 -12.08 -27.28
N GLY A 859 32.19 -12.46 -28.37
CA GLY A 859 32.19 -13.85 -28.86
C GLY A 859 32.77 -14.84 -27.85
N LYS A 860 33.88 -14.49 -27.17
CA LYS A 860 34.45 -15.30 -26.09
C LYS A 860 33.53 -15.42 -24.87
N LEU A 861 32.78 -14.35 -24.55
CA LEU A 861 31.83 -14.36 -23.44
C LEU A 861 30.58 -15.17 -23.78
N GLU A 862 30.11 -15.10 -25.01
CA GLU A 862 29.01 -15.92 -25.55
C GLU A 862 29.38 -17.41 -25.48
N GLU A 863 30.58 -17.78 -25.93
CA GLU A 863 31.12 -19.15 -25.81
C GLU A 863 31.24 -19.61 -24.36
N ALA A 864 31.76 -18.76 -23.47
CA ALA A 864 31.85 -19.09 -22.04
C ALA A 864 30.47 -19.29 -21.41
N LEU A 865 29.49 -18.46 -21.79
CA LEU A 865 28.12 -18.58 -21.29
C LEU A 865 27.43 -19.85 -21.82
N TYR A 866 27.61 -20.18 -23.09
CA TYR A 866 27.09 -21.42 -23.67
C TYR A 866 27.74 -22.65 -23.05
N ASN A 867 29.06 -22.64 -22.84
CA ASN A 867 29.76 -23.73 -22.16
C ASN A 867 29.24 -23.94 -20.73
N ILE A 868 28.93 -22.86 -20.00
CA ILE A 868 28.32 -22.95 -18.66
C ILE A 868 26.90 -23.53 -18.74
N GLN A 869 26.08 -23.10 -19.71
CA GLN A 869 24.72 -23.62 -19.88
C GLN A 869 24.71 -25.10 -20.26
N PHE A 870 25.60 -25.51 -21.15
CA PHE A 870 25.79 -26.90 -21.55
C PHE A 870 26.26 -27.78 -20.38
N GLU A 871 27.18 -27.26 -19.55
CA GLU A 871 27.57 -27.95 -18.30
C GLU A 871 26.44 -28.06 -17.30
N GLN A 872 25.63 -27.02 -17.16
CA GLN A 872 24.48 -27.05 -16.27
C GLN A 872 23.48 -28.15 -16.69
N HIS A 873 23.16 -28.25 -17.98
CA HIS A 873 22.25 -29.28 -18.50
C HIS A 873 22.80 -30.70 -18.26
N TRP A 874 24.09 -30.91 -18.51
CA TRP A 874 24.75 -32.19 -18.24
C TRP A 874 24.71 -32.56 -16.73
N LEU A 875 24.99 -31.60 -15.84
CA LEU A 875 24.91 -31.80 -14.39
C LEU A 875 23.49 -32.08 -13.90
N GLU A 876 22.47 -31.42 -14.48
CA GLU A 876 21.06 -31.66 -14.17
C GLU A 876 20.64 -33.08 -14.56
N ALA A 877 20.97 -33.54 -15.77
CA ALA A 877 20.70 -34.91 -16.22
C ALA A 877 21.38 -35.96 -15.34
N GLN A 878 22.63 -35.72 -14.91
CA GLN A 878 23.35 -36.60 -14.00
C GLN A 878 22.74 -36.62 -12.59
N THR A 879 22.27 -35.46 -12.09
CA THR A 879 21.61 -35.33 -10.79
C THR A 879 20.24 -36.01 -10.78
N GLU A 880 19.46 -35.89 -11.86
CA GLU A 880 18.17 -36.58 -12.05
C GLU A 880 18.35 -38.10 -11.96
N ARG A 881 19.36 -38.64 -12.65
CA ARG A 881 19.74 -40.06 -12.53
C ARG A 881 20.05 -40.44 -11.08
N GLN A 882 20.89 -39.67 -10.37
CA GLN A 882 21.22 -39.96 -8.97
C GLN A 882 19.98 -39.92 -8.06
N ALA A 883 19.06 -38.97 -8.28
CA ALA A 883 17.83 -38.85 -7.52
C ALA A 883 16.89 -40.06 -7.71
N ILE A 884 16.71 -40.51 -8.95
CA ILE A 884 15.90 -41.71 -9.28
C ILE A 884 16.47 -42.95 -8.59
N VAL A 885 17.80 -43.11 -8.62
CA VAL A 885 18.50 -44.22 -7.96
C VAL A 885 18.32 -44.17 -6.44
N ASN A 886 18.42 -42.97 -5.86
CA ASN A 886 18.26 -42.76 -4.43
C ASN A 886 16.81 -43.00 -3.97
N ASP A 887 15.81 -42.58 -4.74
CA ASP A 887 14.39 -42.84 -4.42
C ASP A 887 14.05 -44.34 -4.51
N ALA A 888 14.57 -45.04 -5.52
CA ALA A 888 14.42 -46.48 -5.64
C ALA A 888 15.07 -47.24 -4.46
N MET A 889 16.25 -46.81 -4.02
CA MET A 889 16.95 -47.34 -2.84
C MET A 889 16.20 -47.04 -1.53
N SER A 890 15.73 -45.81 -1.36
CA SER A 890 14.96 -45.35 -0.19
C SER A 890 13.66 -46.12 -0.04
N ARG A 891 12.90 -46.28 -1.13
CA ARG A 891 11.64 -47.04 -1.14
C ARG A 891 11.85 -48.50 -0.74
N ARG A 892 12.94 -49.13 -1.18
CA ARG A 892 13.32 -50.50 -0.78
C ARG A 892 13.68 -50.58 0.71
N ALA A 893 14.44 -49.62 1.22
CA ALA A 893 14.80 -49.54 2.64
C ALA A 893 13.56 -49.37 3.53
N VAL A 894 12.61 -48.53 3.13
CA VAL A 894 11.33 -48.32 3.83
C VAL A 894 10.48 -49.59 3.83
N HIS A 895 10.35 -50.29 2.69
CA HIS A 895 9.60 -51.56 2.65
C HIS A 895 10.22 -52.63 3.54
N LYS A 896 11.56 -52.77 3.52
CA LYS A 896 12.28 -53.70 4.40
C LYS A 896 12.04 -53.35 5.88
N ALA A 897 12.18 -52.07 6.26
CA ALA A 897 11.94 -51.61 7.63
C ALA A 897 10.48 -51.83 8.07
N PHE A 898 9.51 -51.68 7.17
CA PHE A 898 8.09 -51.94 7.44
C PHE A 898 7.84 -53.43 7.70
N PHE A 899 8.41 -54.32 6.87
CA PHE A 899 8.30 -55.77 7.08
C PHE A 899 8.96 -56.23 8.39
N GLU A 900 10.16 -55.73 8.71
CA GLU A 900 10.85 -56.04 9.97
C GLU A 900 10.04 -55.54 11.18
N SER A 901 9.47 -54.34 11.10
CA SER A 901 8.64 -53.77 12.17
C SER A 901 7.32 -54.54 12.34
N ALA A 902 6.65 -54.93 11.26
CA ALA A 902 5.43 -55.73 11.31
C ALA A 902 5.70 -57.12 11.91
N ALA A 903 6.84 -57.75 11.58
CA ALA A 903 7.25 -59.01 12.17
C ALA A 903 7.52 -58.88 13.69
N LEU A 904 8.18 -57.80 14.12
CA LEU A 904 8.42 -57.49 15.53
C LEU A 904 7.13 -57.24 16.31
N ILE A 905 6.19 -56.48 15.74
CA ILE A 905 4.87 -56.25 16.33
C ILE A 905 4.10 -57.57 16.43
N GLY A 906 4.09 -58.39 15.37
CA GLY A 906 3.45 -59.70 15.35
C GLY A 906 4.02 -60.65 16.43
N ALA A 907 5.34 -60.72 16.56
CA ALA A 907 6.00 -61.48 17.62
C ALA A 907 5.63 -60.97 19.02
N SER A 908 5.58 -59.64 19.21
CA SER A 908 5.20 -59.02 20.49
C SER A 908 3.75 -59.32 20.87
N VAL A 909 2.82 -59.19 19.90
CA VAL A 909 1.41 -59.51 20.11
C VAL A 909 1.23 -60.99 20.44
N LEU A 910 1.96 -61.88 19.75
CA LEU A 910 1.95 -63.31 20.02
C LEU A 910 2.47 -63.61 21.44
N GLN A 911 3.56 -62.97 21.87
CA GLN A 911 4.07 -63.07 23.24
C GLN A 911 3.03 -62.62 24.28
N VAL A 912 2.38 -61.47 24.07
CA VAL A 912 1.34 -60.95 24.97
C VAL A 912 0.14 -61.89 25.03
N TYR A 913 -0.29 -62.42 23.88
CA TYR A 913 -1.39 -63.38 23.80
C TYR A 913 -1.06 -64.67 24.57
N LEU A 914 0.15 -65.21 24.39
CA LEU A 914 0.61 -66.41 25.09
C LEU A 914 0.71 -66.17 26.61
N LEU A 915 1.25 -65.02 27.04
CA LEU A 915 1.30 -64.63 28.45
C LEU A 915 -0.09 -64.50 29.06
N ARG A 916 -1.01 -63.81 28.38
CA ARG A 916 -2.39 -63.65 28.85
C ARG A 916 -3.09 -65.00 29.00
N ARG A 917 -2.95 -65.89 28.02
CA ARG A 917 -3.48 -67.26 28.08
C ARG A 917 -2.87 -68.09 29.21
N LEU A 918 -1.58 -67.89 29.51
CA LEU A 918 -0.90 -68.56 30.61
C LEU A 918 -1.45 -68.11 31.98
N PHE A 919 -1.73 -66.81 32.16
CA PHE A 919 -2.31 -66.29 33.40
C PHE A 919 -3.81 -66.58 33.55
N GLU A 920 -4.58 -66.57 32.45
CA GLU A 920 -6.00 -67.00 32.47
C GLU A 920 -6.15 -68.48 32.86
N ARG A 921 -5.20 -69.35 32.46
CA ARG A 921 -5.15 -70.74 32.95
C ARG A 921 -4.84 -70.88 34.44
N LYS A 922 -4.10 -69.94 35.05
CA LYS A 922 -3.82 -69.96 36.50
C LYS A 922 -4.98 -69.43 37.35
N LEU A 923 -5.78 -68.50 36.83
CA LEU A 923 -6.97 -67.99 37.53
C LEU A 923 -8.16 -68.98 37.52
N GLY A 924 -8.17 -69.97 36.62
CA GLY A 924 -9.16 -71.06 36.60
C GLY A 924 -8.92 -72.20 37.60
N ILE A 925 -7.81 -72.20 38.35
CA ILE A 925 -7.42 -73.32 39.26
C ILE A 925 -7.41 -72.89 40.75
N SER A 926 -7.86 -71.67 41.09
CA SER A 926 -8.04 -71.25 42.50
C SER A 926 -9.50 -70.91 42.81
N ARG A 927 -10.35 -71.92 42.62
CA ARG A 927 -11.64 -72.07 43.32
C ARG A 927 -11.83 -73.55 43.65
N VAL A 928 -10.96 -74.05 44.54
CA VAL A 928 -11.25 -74.96 45.66
C VAL A 928 -10.24 -74.63 46.74
#